data_AF-X0J521-F1
#
_entry.id   AF-X0J521-F1
#
_cell.length_a   1.000
_cell.length_b   1.000
_cell.length_c   1.000
_cell.angle_alpha   90.00
_cell.angle_beta   90.00
_cell.angle_gamma   90.00
#
_symmetry.space_group_name_H-M   'P 1'
#
loop_
_entity.id
_entity.type
_entity.pdbx_description
1 polymer ?
#
loop_
_entity_poly.entity_id
_entity_poly.type
_entity_poly.pdbx_seq_one_letter_code
_entity_poly.pdbx_strand_id
1 'polypeptide(L)'
;MKLQFLMLGLEASSALKSVYAASDSKATPYFPIPTNAPKTWVHPGVFVSGPQLDHIAKRIEARENPWTEALDSMLNMSYISPTRTAEPYETVQCGPTSTPNIGCYQEREDSMAAYMNALAWWITKDKHYAEKSIHYMDAWSSTIQGHNNSNAPLQAAWSAANWVRAGEIMRSSYEHWSKKSIKTFSDMLRHAYIPIIEDGAPQKNGNWELVMIESTIGAAVFLEDAALYEKSLELFSGRVPAYIYLTSDGKYPVQGRGGINTTAEIIKFWHNQKTFPISGITQETCRDFAHTSFGISSISHIAETLRIQGMDVWRSTDVGARVKAALELHTALDSKEKPIPKWLCNGTIPDTMNPMLEPAYNALAFNLGHRMPFTKNMSRSGLAVLPGSITTGVAFGIPPLLHYAEPQLQERFLLDLLVERKRICIAITEPDASSDVANITTTATLNYASMAVRTGGENSGGKGISLILVPLKDHPGVTRRRLKIAGQIVAGTSFIELDDVRVRPENLIGRENEGMKYIMYNFNHERMFISRKAFNKTLMEQPVVRHRLAKCGAILEAQWSWVESFAYQLSKMPKETADQELGSLTALCKANAGIVLDECARCAVLLFGGNGSTRTGKGEIAEKIYREVPWARIPGGSEDVLLDLAIR
;
A
#
# COMPACT_ATOMS: atom_id res chain seq x y z
N MET A 1 35.86 34.23 -56.28
CA MET A 1 36.78 33.15 -55.83
C MET A 1 35.97 31.86 -55.70
N LYS A 2 36.57 30.66 -55.85
CA LYS A 2 35.86 29.35 -55.94
C LYS A 2 35.92 28.54 -54.63
N LEU A 3 35.33 27.32 -54.67
CA LEU A 3 35.15 26.29 -53.61
C LEU A 3 33.89 26.53 -52.76
N GLN A 4 32.84 25.68 -52.69
CA GLN A 4 32.63 24.24 -53.04
C GLN A 4 33.54 23.27 -52.27
N PHE A 5 33.09 22.12 -51.75
CA PHE A 5 31.80 21.40 -51.88
C PHE A 5 31.18 21.21 -50.46
N LEU A 6 30.13 20.41 -50.17
CA LEU A 6 29.34 19.43 -50.92
C LEU A 6 27.92 19.31 -50.30
N MET A 7 26.96 18.73 -51.04
CA MET A 7 25.82 18.02 -50.47
C MET A 7 25.79 16.59 -51.00
N LEU A 8 25.63 15.61 -50.11
CA LEU A 8 25.17 14.26 -50.46
C LEU A 8 23.97 13.94 -49.57
N GLY A 9 22.82 13.70 -50.20
CA GLY A 9 21.62 13.28 -49.49
C GLY A 9 21.70 11.79 -49.17
N LEU A 10 21.45 11.44 -47.90
CA LEU A 10 20.99 10.12 -47.52
C LEU A 10 19.53 10.24 -47.09
N GLU A 11 18.65 9.49 -47.74
CA GLU A 11 17.20 9.60 -47.52
C GLU A 11 16.80 8.97 -46.18
N ALA A 12 16.45 9.80 -45.20
CA ALA A 12 15.74 9.36 -43.98
C ALA A 12 14.21 9.46 -44.14
N SER A 13 13.70 9.20 -45.37
CA SER A 13 12.27 9.28 -45.70
C SER A 13 11.49 8.08 -45.13
N SER A 14 11.17 8.13 -43.83
CA SER A 14 10.12 7.32 -43.17
C SER A 14 10.07 7.50 -41.64
N ALA A 15 11.22 7.75 -40.99
CA ALA A 15 11.41 7.44 -39.57
C ALA A 15 10.71 8.33 -38.52
N LEU A 16 9.97 9.38 -38.92
CA LEU A 16 9.45 10.41 -38.00
C LEU A 16 7.91 10.50 -37.92
N LYS A 17 7.18 9.41 -38.22
CA LYS A 17 5.72 9.31 -38.03
C LYS A 17 5.25 8.37 -36.92
N SER A 18 6.15 7.70 -36.18
CA SER A 18 5.81 6.60 -35.25
C SER A 18 5.75 6.97 -33.76
N VAL A 19 6.19 8.17 -33.33
CA VAL A 19 6.35 8.49 -31.89
C VAL A 19 5.07 9.07 -31.25
N TYR A 20 4.06 9.41 -32.05
CA TYR A 20 2.71 9.79 -31.57
C TYR A 20 1.59 8.89 -32.14
N ALA A 21 1.95 7.71 -32.63
CA ALA A 21 1.02 6.61 -32.55
C ALA A 21 0.83 6.28 -31.06
N ALA A 22 -0.42 6.32 -30.58
CA ALA A 22 -0.78 5.40 -29.51
C ALA A 22 -0.49 3.98 -30.02
N SER A 23 -0.35 3.00 -29.13
CA SER A 23 -0.45 1.61 -29.57
C SER A 23 -1.88 1.37 -30.07
N ASP A 24 -2.11 1.59 -31.37
CA ASP A 24 -3.05 0.80 -32.15
C ASP A 24 -2.60 -0.65 -32.00
N SER A 25 -3.06 -1.27 -30.91
CA SER A 25 -3.08 -2.71 -30.80
C SER A 25 -3.93 -3.21 -31.95
N LYS A 26 -3.27 -3.62 -33.05
CA LYS A 26 -3.78 -4.70 -33.92
C LYS A 26 -4.40 -5.70 -32.97
N ALA A 27 -5.74 -5.81 -33.00
CA ALA A 27 -6.50 -6.39 -31.90
C ALA A 27 -5.83 -7.68 -31.45
N THR A 28 -5.28 -7.67 -30.22
CA THR A 28 -4.58 -8.82 -29.68
C THR A 28 -5.56 -9.97 -29.77
N PRO A 29 -5.25 -11.06 -30.50
CA PRO A 29 -6.21 -12.14 -30.70
C PRO A 29 -6.73 -12.56 -29.33
N TYR A 30 -8.04 -12.79 -29.22
CA TYR A 30 -8.59 -13.39 -28.02
C TYR A 30 -7.93 -14.75 -27.85
N PHE A 31 -6.96 -14.82 -26.95
CA PHE A 31 -6.30 -16.04 -26.54
C PHE A 31 -7.22 -16.67 -25.49
N PRO A 32 -7.99 -17.73 -25.83
CA PRO A 32 -8.89 -18.36 -24.89
C PRO A 32 -8.08 -18.88 -23.70
N ILE A 33 -8.63 -18.76 -22.50
CA ILE A 33 -7.98 -19.28 -21.30
C ILE A 33 -7.91 -20.81 -21.45
N PRO A 34 -6.74 -21.45 -21.29
CA PRO A 34 -6.65 -22.91 -21.37
C PRO A 34 -7.56 -23.55 -20.32
N THR A 35 -8.44 -24.46 -20.71
CA THR A 35 -9.48 -25.00 -19.83
C THR A 35 -9.11 -26.28 -19.09
N ASN A 36 -8.00 -26.94 -19.45
CA ASN A 36 -7.60 -28.23 -18.87
C ASN A 36 -7.12 -28.12 -17.41
N ALA A 37 -7.39 -29.15 -16.60
CA ALA A 37 -6.90 -29.28 -15.24
C ALA A 37 -5.37 -29.58 -15.17
N PRO A 38 -4.68 -29.21 -14.07
CA PRO A 38 -3.30 -29.60 -13.84
C PRO A 38 -3.19 -31.12 -13.63
N LYS A 39 -2.09 -31.72 -14.08
CA LYS A 39 -1.80 -33.15 -13.86
C LYS A 39 -1.31 -33.48 -12.44
N THR A 40 -1.05 -32.46 -11.64
CA THR A 40 -0.56 -32.57 -10.26
C THR A 40 -0.94 -31.28 -9.55
N TRP A 41 -1.64 -31.40 -8.43
CA TRP A 41 -2.13 -30.26 -7.66
C TRP A 41 -1.05 -29.72 -6.72
N VAL A 42 -1.03 -28.40 -6.52
CA VAL A 42 -0.11 -27.70 -5.61
C VAL A 42 -0.85 -27.30 -4.34
N HIS A 43 -0.34 -27.70 -3.17
CA HIS A 43 -0.95 -27.46 -1.86
C HIS A 43 0.04 -26.86 -0.84
N PRO A 44 -0.36 -25.83 -0.05
CA PRO A 44 -1.57 -25.04 -0.26
C PRO A 44 -1.41 -24.26 -1.58
N GLY A 45 -2.50 -24.13 -2.34
CA GLY A 45 -2.42 -23.48 -3.65
C GLY A 45 -3.69 -22.80 -4.14
N VAL A 46 -4.50 -22.29 -3.21
CA VAL A 46 -5.64 -21.40 -3.50
C VAL A 46 -5.34 -20.00 -2.99
N PHE A 47 -5.28 -19.05 -3.92
CA PHE A 47 -4.85 -17.65 -3.77
C PHE A 47 -3.43 -17.41 -3.25
N VAL A 48 -2.96 -18.18 -2.26
CA VAL A 48 -1.61 -18.13 -1.69
C VAL A 48 -0.96 -19.51 -1.73
N SER A 49 0.35 -19.55 -1.99
CA SER A 49 1.15 -20.78 -1.99
C SER A 49 2.06 -20.87 -0.77
N GLY A 50 2.46 -22.09 -0.39
CA GLY A 50 3.42 -22.35 0.69
C GLY A 50 4.67 -21.46 0.62
N PRO A 51 5.38 -21.37 -0.53
CA PRO A 51 6.54 -20.48 -0.68
C PRO A 51 6.24 -18.98 -0.50
N GLN A 52 5.02 -18.51 -0.79
CA GLN A 52 4.61 -17.13 -0.51
C GLN A 52 4.35 -16.92 0.99
N LEU A 53 3.71 -17.88 1.66
CA LEU A 53 3.48 -17.85 3.10
C LEU A 53 4.81 -17.96 3.89
N ASP A 54 5.74 -18.78 3.43
CA ASP A 54 7.10 -18.89 3.99
C ASP A 54 7.94 -17.64 3.76
N HIS A 55 7.76 -16.96 2.62
CA HIS A 55 8.36 -15.65 2.41
C HIS A 55 7.81 -14.65 3.41
N ILE A 56 6.48 -14.52 3.54
CA ILE A 56 5.81 -13.64 4.51
C ILE A 56 6.28 -13.94 5.95
N ALA A 57 6.31 -15.20 6.36
CA ALA A 57 6.78 -15.61 7.69
C ALA A 57 8.22 -15.16 7.97
N LYS A 58 9.15 -15.34 7.02
CA LYS A 58 10.55 -14.88 7.16
C LYS A 58 10.69 -13.37 7.28
N ARG A 59 9.88 -12.59 6.55
CA ARG A 59 9.84 -11.12 6.69
C ARG A 59 9.37 -10.72 8.10
N ILE A 60 8.38 -11.43 8.65
CA ILE A 60 7.82 -11.18 9.99
C ILE A 60 8.79 -11.59 11.11
N GLU A 61 9.46 -12.73 10.96
CA GLU A 61 10.52 -13.21 11.85
C GLU A 61 11.68 -12.20 11.92
N ALA A 62 12.08 -11.64 10.77
CA ALA A 62 13.05 -10.56 10.65
C ALA A 62 12.52 -9.17 11.08
N ARG A 63 11.25 -9.07 11.53
CA ARG A 63 10.55 -7.84 11.92
C ARG A 63 10.50 -6.75 10.84
N GLU A 64 10.39 -7.17 9.58
CA GLU A 64 10.34 -6.25 8.43
C GLU A 64 8.91 -5.75 8.15
N ASN A 65 8.74 -4.42 8.17
CA ASN A 65 7.49 -3.78 7.75
C ASN A 65 7.41 -3.71 6.20
N PRO A 66 6.20 -3.77 5.62
CA PRO A 66 4.89 -3.74 6.29
C PRO A 66 4.37 -5.11 6.75
N TRP A 67 5.14 -6.21 6.64
CA TRP A 67 4.63 -7.56 6.95
C TRP A 67 4.31 -7.74 8.44
N THR A 68 5.16 -7.26 9.35
CA THR A 68 4.91 -7.32 10.80
C THR A 68 3.70 -6.46 11.19
N GLU A 69 3.65 -5.19 10.77
CA GLU A 69 2.48 -4.31 10.95
C GLU A 69 1.17 -4.94 10.43
N ALA A 70 1.21 -5.64 9.28
CA ALA A 70 0.04 -6.32 8.73
C ALA A 70 -0.40 -7.53 9.55
N LEU A 71 0.53 -8.32 10.11
CA LEU A 71 0.20 -9.39 11.05
C LEU A 71 -0.41 -8.79 12.33
N ASP A 72 0.24 -7.81 12.94
CA ASP A 72 -0.24 -7.20 14.19
C ASP A 72 -1.64 -6.58 14.00
N SER A 73 -1.89 -5.92 12.86
CA SER A 73 -3.22 -5.43 12.51
C SER A 73 -4.24 -6.56 12.33
N MET A 74 -3.84 -7.73 11.80
CA MET A 74 -4.73 -8.89 11.66
C MET A 74 -5.04 -9.53 13.02
N LEU A 75 -4.03 -9.72 13.87
CA LEU A 75 -4.15 -10.34 15.20
C LEU A 75 -5.02 -9.52 16.18
N ASN A 76 -5.17 -8.21 15.95
CA ASN A 76 -6.06 -7.34 16.73
C ASN A 76 -7.52 -7.32 16.23
N MET A 77 -7.89 -8.06 15.18
CA MET A 77 -9.26 -8.10 14.66
C MET A 77 -10.18 -9.03 15.47
N SER A 78 -11.45 -8.67 15.61
CA SER A 78 -12.45 -9.45 16.35
C SER A 78 -12.63 -10.89 15.85
N TYR A 79 -12.42 -11.15 14.55
CA TYR A 79 -12.53 -12.48 13.95
C TYR A 79 -11.49 -13.49 14.46
N ILE A 80 -10.32 -13.02 14.90
CA ILE A 80 -9.25 -13.87 15.46
C ILE A 80 -9.16 -13.80 16.99
N SER A 81 -10.19 -13.23 17.65
CA SER A 81 -10.31 -13.28 19.10
C SER A 81 -10.35 -14.72 19.61
N PRO A 82 -9.53 -15.10 20.61
CA PRO A 82 -9.55 -16.45 21.17
C PRO A 82 -10.90 -16.79 21.83
N THR A 83 -11.70 -15.78 22.20
CA THR A 83 -13.02 -15.94 22.83
C THR A 83 -14.20 -16.04 21.86
N ARG A 84 -14.04 -15.72 20.56
CA ARG A 84 -15.10 -15.95 19.56
C ARG A 84 -15.33 -17.45 19.40
N THR A 85 -16.56 -17.89 19.16
CA THR A 85 -16.88 -19.27 18.77
C THR A 85 -17.62 -19.29 17.44
N ALA A 86 -17.69 -20.47 16.81
CA ALA A 86 -18.52 -20.70 15.64
C ALA A 86 -20.02 -20.63 16.00
N GLU A 87 -20.83 -20.08 15.11
CA GLU A 87 -22.30 -20.03 15.20
C GLU A 87 -22.94 -20.71 13.96
N PRO A 88 -22.85 -22.05 13.82
CA PRO A 88 -23.28 -22.75 12.62
C PRO A 88 -24.80 -22.88 12.47
N TYR A 89 -25.27 -22.86 11.22
CA TYR A 89 -26.68 -22.99 10.83
C TYR A 89 -26.89 -24.15 9.84
N GLU A 90 -27.96 -24.92 10.04
CA GLU A 90 -28.35 -26.03 9.15
C GLU A 90 -28.75 -25.55 7.74
N THR A 91 -29.44 -24.42 7.65
CA THR A 91 -29.73 -23.73 6.39
C THR A 91 -29.55 -22.23 6.57
N VAL A 92 -28.62 -21.67 5.80
CA VAL A 92 -28.34 -20.22 5.79
C VAL A 92 -29.36 -19.53 4.89
N GLN A 93 -30.08 -18.52 5.41
CA GLN A 93 -31.20 -17.87 4.72
C GLN A 93 -30.94 -16.38 4.52
N CYS A 94 -30.66 -15.99 3.28
CA CYS A 94 -30.22 -14.64 2.92
C CYS A 94 -31.12 -14.03 1.83
N GLY A 95 -32.07 -13.19 2.25
CA GLY A 95 -32.89 -12.43 1.31
C GLY A 95 -32.17 -11.19 0.74
N PRO A 96 -32.87 -10.35 -0.02
CA PRO A 96 -32.31 -9.11 -0.58
C PRO A 96 -31.70 -8.23 0.52
N THR A 97 -30.52 -7.66 0.28
CA THR A 97 -29.72 -6.92 1.29
C THR A 97 -29.47 -7.68 2.61
N SER A 98 -29.49 -9.03 2.57
CA SER A 98 -29.49 -9.90 3.75
C SER A 98 -30.68 -9.65 4.68
N THR A 99 -31.88 -9.48 4.11
CA THR A 99 -33.16 -9.42 4.84
C THR A 99 -34.08 -10.53 4.30
N PRO A 100 -34.32 -11.63 5.02
CA PRO A 100 -33.78 -11.95 6.36
C PRO A 100 -32.26 -12.22 6.36
N ASN A 101 -31.67 -12.09 7.55
CA ASN A 101 -30.31 -12.52 7.89
C ASN A 101 -30.42 -13.66 8.91
N ILE A 102 -30.41 -14.91 8.45
CA ILE A 102 -30.33 -16.08 9.34
C ILE A 102 -29.07 -16.85 8.94
N GLY A 103 -28.01 -16.71 9.75
CA GLY A 103 -26.71 -17.31 9.52
C GLY A 103 -25.81 -16.59 8.50
N CYS A 104 -26.27 -15.59 7.74
CA CYS A 104 -25.47 -14.98 6.66
C CYS A 104 -24.23 -14.24 7.18
N TYR A 105 -24.35 -13.53 8.30
CA TYR A 105 -23.19 -12.86 8.90
C TYR A 105 -22.32 -13.86 9.68
N GLN A 106 -22.93 -14.78 10.43
CA GLN A 106 -22.22 -15.84 11.13
C GLN A 106 -21.32 -16.66 10.20
N GLU A 107 -21.88 -17.22 9.14
CA GLU A 107 -21.17 -18.06 8.18
C GLU A 107 -20.02 -17.30 7.51
N ARG A 108 -20.28 -16.09 7.02
CA ARG A 108 -19.27 -15.26 6.36
C ARG A 108 -18.14 -14.91 7.33
N GLU A 109 -18.46 -14.45 8.54
CA GLU A 109 -17.47 -14.04 9.53
C GLU A 109 -16.70 -15.23 10.12
N ASP A 110 -17.32 -16.39 10.29
CA ASP A 110 -16.65 -17.62 10.72
C ASP A 110 -15.74 -18.18 9.62
N SER A 111 -16.13 -18.06 8.35
CA SER A 111 -15.26 -18.42 7.22
C SER A 111 -14.02 -17.51 7.16
N MET A 112 -14.20 -16.20 7.40
CA MET A 112 -13.11 -15.24 7.52
C MET A 112 -12.24 -15.55 8.74
N ALA A 113 -12.85 -15.84 9.89
CA ALA A 113 -12.14 -16.24 11.11
C ALA A 113 -11.29 -17.49 10.88
N ALA A 114 -11.84 -18.53 10.24
CA ALA A 114 -11.12 -19.75 9.92
C ALA A 114 -9.89 -19.49 9.04
N TYR A 115 -10.03 -18.66 8.00
CA TYR A 115 -8.91 -18.32 7.11
C TYR A 115 -7.85 -17.43 7.79
N MET A 116 -8.26 -16.43 8.57
CA MET A 116 -7.34 -15.59 9.35
C MET A 116 -6.57 -16.40 10.40
N ASN A 117 -7.23 -17.35 11.06
CA ASN A 117 -6.57 -18.29 11.98
C ASN A 117 -5.62 -19.23 11.23
N ALA A 118 -5.98 -19.72 10.04
CA ALA A 118 -5.07 -20.55 9.23
C ALA A 118 -3.80 -19.78 8.81
N LEU A 119 -3.94 -18.51 8.39
CA LEU A 119 -2.81 -17.62 8.09
C LEU A 119 -1.93 -17.37 9.33
N ALA A 120 -2.54 -17.07 10.47
CA ALA A 120 -1.83 -16.88 11.73
C ALA A 120 -1.08 -18.14 12.18
N TRP A 121 -1.68 -19.32 12.03
CA TRP A 121 -1.01 -20.61 12.25
C TRP A 121 0.23 -20.76 11.36
N TRP A 122 0.13 -20.55 10.04
CA TRP A 122 1.29 -20.73 9.16
C TRP A 122 2.43 -19.77 9.52
N ILE A 123 2.11 -18.53 9.88
CA ILE A 123 3.11 -17.49 10.17
C ILE A 123 3.75 -17.68 11.55
N THR A 124 2.94 -17.88 12.61
CA THR A 124 3.41 -17.89 14.00
C THR A 124 3.84 -19.29 14.49
N LYS A 125 3.33 -20.35 13.85
CA LYS A 125 3.38 -21.74 14.32
C LYS A 125 2.77 -21.96 15.72
N ASP A 126 1.96 -21.04 16.24
CA ASP A 126 1.15 -21.29 17.44
C ASP A 126 -0.07 -22.16 17.08
N LYS A 127 -0.05 -23.40 17.59
CA LYS A 127 -1.09 -24.40 17.38
C LYS A 127 -2.48 -23.94 17.83
N HIS A 128 -2.60 -22.93 18.70
CA HIS A 128 -3.91 -22.38 19.08
C HIS A 128 -4.67 -21.90 17.86
N TYR A 129 -4.02 -21.20 16.92
CA TYR A 129 -4.66 -20.74 15.69
C TYR A 129 -5.04 -21.90 14.75
N ALA A 130 -4.25 -22.98 14.73
CA ALA A 130 -4.60 -24.19 13.98
C ALA A 130 -5.87 -24.86 14.54
N GLU A 131 -5.89 -25.09 15.85
CA GLU A 131 -7.01 -25.64 16.61
C GLU A 131 -8.27 -24.76 16.45
N LYS A 132 -8.10 -23.42 16.42
CA LYS A 132 -9.17 -22.46 16.23
C LYS A 132 -9.70 -22.41 14.79
N SER A 133 -8.85 -22.53 13.78
CA SER A 133 -9.28 -22.62 12.37
C SER A 133 -10.12 -23.88 12.14
N ILE A 134 -9.65 -25.01 12.67
CA ILE A 134 -10.35 -26.30 12.61
C ILE A 134 -11.66 -26.27 13.40
N HIS A 135 -11.73 -25.61 14.56
CA HIS A 135 -12.99 -25.42 15.31
C HIS A 135 -14.12 -24.83 14.44
N TYR A 136 -13.84 -23.79 13.66
CA TYR A 136 -14.84 -23.22 12.74
C TYR A 136 -15.20 -24.18 11.60
N MET A 137 -14.20 -24.82 10.96
CA MET A 137 -14.43 -25.72 9.83
C MET A 137 -15.19 -26.99 10.22
N ASP A 138 -14.85 -27.63 11.34
CA ASP A 138 -15.52 -28.84 11.84
C ASP A 138 -16.93 -28.52 12.38
N ALA A 139 -17.14 -27.36 13.02
CA ALA A 139 -18.47 -26.93 13.48
C ALA A 139 -19.45 -26.64 12.33
N TRP A 140 -18.99 -25.93 11.29
CA TRP A 140 -19.83 -25.67 10.11
C TRP A 140 -20.05 -26.93 9.28
N SER A 141 -19.02 -27.73 9.00
CA SER A 141 -19.14 -28.93 8.16
C SER A 141 -19.94 -30.08 8.76
N SER A 142 -20.10 -30.11 10.09
CA SER A 142 -21.00 -31.04 10.78
C SER A 142 -22.47 -30.56 10.85
N THR A 143 -22.77 -29.34 10.38
CA THR A 143 -24.08 -28.69 10.58
C THR A 143 -24.76 -28.26 9.28
N ILE A 144 -24.06 -27.56 8.37
CA ILE A 144 -24.70 -26.92 7.21
C ILE A 144 -25.08 -27.92 6.11
N GLN A 145 -26.33 -27.82 5.64
CA GLN A 145 -26.87 -28.62 4.54
C GLN A 145 -27.12 -27.79 3.27
N GLY A 146 -27.21 -26.45 3.38
CA GLY A 146 -27.29 -25.58 2.21
C GLY A 146 -27.77 -24.16 2.49
N HIS A 147 -28.18 -23.47 1.43
CA HIS A 147 -28.52 -22.05 1.42
C HIS A 147 -29.89 -21.81 0.76
N ASN A 148 -30.63 -20.79 1.22
CA ASN A 148 -31.95 -20.43 0.68
C ASN A 148 -32.13 -18.90 0.56
N ASN A 149 -33.14 -18.49 -0.21
CA ASN A 149 -33.47 -17.11 -0.64
C ASN A 149 -32.54 -16.53 -1.71
N SER A 150 -32.88 -15.33 -2.21
CA SER A 150 -32.34 -14.76 -3.46
C SER A 150 -30.84 -14.49 -3.49
N ASN A 151 -30.18 -14.41 -2.33
CA ASN A 151 -28.73 -14.20 -2.23
C ASN A 151 -27.96 -15.49 -1.95
N ALA A 152 -28.62 -16.66 -1.83
CA ALA A 152 -27.98 -17.93 -1.50
C ALA A 152 -26.72 -18.25 -2.34
N PRO A 153 -26.69 -18.10 -3.68
CA PRO A 153 -25.48 -18.34 -4.45
C PRO A 153 -24.33 -17.37 -4.16
N LEU A 154 -24.62 -16.09 -3.89
CA LEU A 154 -23.60 -15.09 -3.57
C LEU A 154 -23.01 -15.33 -2.18
N GLN A 155 -23.88 -15.64 -1.21
CA GLN A 155 -23.51 -15.96 0.16
C GLN A 155 -22.62 -17.22 0.19
N ALA A 156 -23.10 -18.31 -0.43
CA ALA A 156 -22.38 -19.57 -0.51
C ALA A 156 -20.99 -19.37 -1.14
N ALA A 157 -20.88 -18.58 -2.21
CA ALA A 157 -19.59 -18.25 -2.82
C ALA A 157 -18.68 -17.44 -1.87
N TRP A 158 -19.15 -16.34 -1.27
CA TRP A 158 -18.34 -15.55 -0.33
C TRP A 158 -17.76 -16.37 0.83
N SER A 159 -18.55 -17.28 1.38
CA SER A 159 -18.11 -18.14 2.48
C SER A 159 -17.20 -19.27 1.99
N ALA A 160 -17.56 -19.95 0.89
CA ALA A 160 -16.75 -20.99 0.26
C ALA A 160 -15.34 -20.50 -0.11
N ALA A 161 -15.21 -19.29 -0.68
CA ALA A 161 -13.93 -18.69 -1.03
C ALA A 161 -12.95 -18.60 0.15
N ASN A 162 -13.44 -18.35 1.37
CA ASN A 162 -12.59 -18.38 2.57
C ASN A 162 -12.40 -19.80 3.11
N TRP A 163 -13.46 -20.62 3.13
CA TRP A 163 -13.39 -22.02 3.59
C TRP A 163 -12.30 -22.80 2.86
N VAL A 164 -12.25 -22.75 1.53
CA VAL A 164 -11.26 -23.52 0.74
C VAL A 164 -9.83 -23.05 0.98
N ARG A 165 -9.60 -21.76 1.23
CA ARG A 165 -8.28 -21.21 1.58
C ARG A 165 -7.83 -21.64 2.98
N ALA A 166 -8.74 -21.64 3.95
CA ALA A 166 -8.49 -22.16 5.29
C ALA A 166 -8.17 -23.66 5.24
N GLY A 167 -9.02 -24.45 4.56
CA GLY A 167 -8.86 -25.88 4.38
C GLY A 167 -7.56 -26.24 3.70
N GLU A 168 -7.15 -25.55 2.63
CA GLU A 168 -5.88 -25.76 1.95
C GLU A 168 -4.67 -25.57 2.88
N ILE A 169 -4.65 -24.46 3.63
CA ILE A 169 -3.56 -24.17 4.58
C ILE A 169 -3.53 -25.22 5.70
N MET A 170 -4.68 -25.61 6.26
CA MET A 170 -4.72 -26.60 7.35
C MET A 170 -4.38 -28.01 6.87
N ARG A 171 -4.94 -28.47 5.73
CA ARG A 171 -4.70 -29.79 5.12
C ARG A 171 -3.23 -30.01 4.76
N SER A 172 -2.52 -28.95 4.38
CA SER A 172 -1.12 -29.01 3.96
C SER A 172 -0.09 -28.79 5.09
N SER A 173 -0.49 -28.28 6.27
CA SER A 173 0.46 -27.88 7.31
C SER A 173 0.19 -28.35 8.73
N TYR A 174 -0.97 -28.96 9.03
CA TYR A 174 -1.32 -29.37 10.40
C TYR A 174 -1.82 -30.82 10.46
N GLU A 175 -0.91 -31.73 10.81
CA GLU A 175 -1.14 -33.18 10.82
C GLU A 175 -2.25 -33.67 11.76
N HIS A 176 -2.66 -32.87 12.74
CA HIS A 176 -3.73 -33.23 13.68
C HIS A 176 -5.15 -32.95 13.16
N TRP A 177 -5.33 -32.31 11.98
CA TRP A 177 -6.66 -32.25 11.37
C TRP A 177 -7.07 -33.64 10.87
N SER A 178 -8.07 -34.24 11.51
CA SER A 178 -8.33 -35.67 11.33
C SER A 178 -8.80 -36.00 9.90
N LYS A 179 -8.41 -37.16 9.36
CA LYS A 179 -8.90 -37.63 8.05
C LYS A 179 -10.44 -37.72 7.99
N LYS A 180 -11.10 -37.91 9.14
CA LYS A 180 -12.57 -37.87 9.25
C LYS A 180 -13.08 -36.43 9.09
N SER A 181 -12.50 -35.48 9.82
CA SER A 181 -12.82 -34.05 9.74
C SER A 181 -12.63 -33.50 8.31
N ILE A 182 -11.48 -33.81 7.69
CA ILE A 182 -11.19 -33.44 6.29
C ILE A 182 -12.23 -34.03 5.34
N LYS A 183 -12.69 -35.28 5.56
CA LYS A 183 -13.78 -35.86 4.76
C LYS A 183 -15.10 -35.12 4.99
N THR A 184 -15.51 -34.87 6.25
CA THR A 184 -16.74 -34.13 6.57
C THR A 184 -16.74 -32.74 5.92
N PHE A 185 -15.60 -32.03 5.96
CA PHE A 185 -15.42 -30.74 5.30
C PHE A 185 -15.46 -30.85 3.76
N SER A 186 -14.88 -31.90 3.18
CA SER A 186 -15.00 -32.20 1.75
C SER A 186 -16.45 -32.50 1.34
N ASP A 187 -17.17 -33.25 2.16
CA ASP A 187 -18.59 -33.56 1.97
C ASP A 187 -19.44 -32.28 2.07
N MET A 188 -19.12 -31.38 3.02
CA MET A 188 -19.76 -30.07 3.14
C MET A 188 -19.62 -29.26 1.85
N LEU A 189 -18.39 -29.13 1.31
CA LEU A 189 -18.16 -28.42 0.04
C LEU A 189 -18.96 -29.05 -1.11
N ARG A 190 -18.95 -30.40 -1.23
CA ARG A 190 -19.61 -31.14 -2.31
C ARG A 190 -21.13 -31.11 -2.27
N HIS A 191 -21.76 -31.00 -1.09
CA HIS A 191 -23.22 -31.08 -0.98
C HIS A 191 -23.90 -29.75 -0.62
N ALA A 192 -23.31 -28.92 0.24
CA ALA A 192 -23.93 -27.69 0.75
C ALA A 192 -23.55 -26.42 -0.03
N TYR A 193 -22.42 -26.44 -0.77
CA TYR A 193 -21.89 -25.28 -1.49
C TYR A 193 -21.87 -25.47 -3.00
N ILE A 194 -21.09 -26.42 -3.52
CA ILE A 194 -20.81 -26.58 -4.96
C ILE A 194 -22.07 -26.58 -5.83
N PRO A 195 -23.14 -27.35 -5.53
CA PRO A 195 -24.36 -27.39 -6.37
C PRO A 195 -25.12 -26.05 -6.47
N ILE A 196 -24.82 -25.08 -5.61
CA ILE A 196 -25.46 -23.75 -5.59
C ILE A 196 -24.67 -22.74 -6.43
N ILE A 197 -23.40 -23.03 -6.73
CA ILE A 197 -22.45 -22.07 -7.34
C ILE A 197 -21.76 -22.57 -8.63
N GLU A 198 -21.71 -23.88 -8.89
CA GLU A 198 -20.98 -24.45 -10.03
C GLU A 198 -21.53 -24.05 -11.40
N ASP A 199 -22.84 -23.83 -11.50
CA ASP A 199 -23.48 -23.34 -12.73
C ASP A 199 -23.41 -21.80 -12.84
N GLY A 200 -22.85 -21.11 -11.84
CA GLY A 200 -22.68 -19.66 -11.76
C GLY A 200 -23.99 -18.86 -11.81
N ALA A 201 -23.89 -17.59 -12.21
CA ALA A 201 -25.02 -16.66 -12.17
C ALA A 201 -25.03 -15.72 -13.39
N PRO A 202 -25.31 -16.24 -14.60
CA PRO A 202 -25.10 -15.51 -15.86
C PRO A 202 -25.91 -14.21 -15.94
N GLN A 203 -27.17 -14.25 -15.46
CA GLN A 203 -28.12 -13.13 -15.44
C GLN A 203 -27.87 -12.11 -14.31
N LYS A 204 -26.92 -12.38 -13.41
CA LYS A 204 -26.56 -11.48 -12.31
C LYS A 204 -25.34 -10.65 -12.71
N ASN A 205 -25.13 -9.55 -11.99
CA ASN A 205 -24.00 -8.66 -12.21
C ASN A 205 -22.66 -9.38 -12.13
N GLY A 206 -21.67 -8.83 -12.85
CA GLY A 206 -20.34 -9.40 -13.07
C GLY A 206 -19.74 -10.15 -11.90
N ASN A 207 -19.57 -9.45 -10.77
CA ASN A 207 -18.94 -9.96 -9.55
C ASN A 207 -19.61 -11.18 -8.91
N TRP A 208 -20.93 -11.40 -9.04
CA TRP A 208 -21.60 -12.59 -8.48
C TRP A 208 -21.01 -13.87 -9.07
N GLU A 209 -21.00 -13.97 -10.39
CA GLU A 209 -20.46 -15.13 -11.11
C GLU A 209 -18.94 -15.24 -10.96
N LEU A 210 -18.21 -14.12 -10.87
CA LEU A 210 -16.76 -14.13 -10.67
C LEU A 210 -16.36 -14.70 -9.29
N VAL A 211 -17.09 -14.40 -8.22
CA VAL A 211 -16.79 -14.99 -6.90
C VAL A 211 -17.26 -16.44 -6.78
N MET A 212 -18.30 -16.84 -7.53
CA MET A 212 -18.66 -18.26 -7.68
C MET A 212 -17.52 -19.04 -8.34
N ILE A 213 -16.97 -18.54 -9.46
CA ILE A 213 -15.82 -19.11 -10.15
C ILE A 213 -14.57 -19.16 -9.25
N GLU A 214 -14.31 -18.10 -8.49
CA GLU A 214 -13.21 -18.08 -7.49
C GLU A 214 -13.35 -19.22 -6.48
N SER A 215 -14.57 -19.42 -5.98
CA SER A 215 -14.90 -20.44 -4.99
C SER A 215 -14.83 -21.85 -5.55
N THR A 216 -15.30 -22.07 -6.78
CA THR A 216 -15.29 -23.40 -7.40
C THR A 216 -13.92 -23.82 -7.91
N ILE A 217 -13.10 -22.89 -8.41
CA ILE A 217 -11.68 -23.17 -8.68
C ILE A 217 -10.95 -23.52 -7.38
N GLY A 218 -11.18 -22.76 -6.31
CA GLY A 218 -10.59 -23.05 -5.00
C GLY A 218 -11.04 -24.38 -4.40
N ALA A 219 -12.34 -24.70 -4.51
CA ALA A 219 -12.88 -25.98 -4.06
C ALA A 219 -12.36 -27.14 -4.92
N ALA A 220 -12.22 -26.95 -6.23
CA ALA A 220 -11.67 -27.96 -7.13
C ALA A 220 -10.19 -28.27 -6.82
N VAL A 221 -9.38 -27.27 -6.48
CA VAL A 221 -8.01 -27.51 -5.98
C VAL A 221 -8.04 -28.29 -4.67
N PHE A 222 -8.82 -27.87 -3.66
CA PHE A 222 -8.89 -28.57 -2.37
C PHE A 222 -9.41 -30.02 -2.47
N LEU A 223 -10.36 -30.26 -3.38
CA LEU A 223 -10.99 -31.57 -3.61
C LEU A 223 -10.26 -32.41 -4.67
N GLU A 224 -9.20 -31.89 -5.29
CA GLU A 224 -8.45 -32.46 -6.41
C GLU A 224 -9.36 -32.83 -7.61
N ASP A 225 -10.43 -32.05 -7.80
CA ASP A 225 -11.55 -32.31 -8.70
C ASP A 225 -11.35 -31.65 -10.08
N ALA A 226 -10.76 -32.40 -11.01
CA ALA A 226 -10.49 -31.92 -12.36
C ALA A 226 -11.76 -31.44 -13.09
N ALA A 227 -12.88 -32.16 -13.00
CA ALA A 227 -14.10 -31.81 -13.73
C ALA A 227 -14.69 -30.47 -13.27
N LEU A 228 -14.69 -30.19 -11.97
CA LEU A 228 -15.11 -28.89 -11.44
C LEU A 228 -14.15 -27.77 -11.84
N TYR A 229 -12.84 -28.05 -11.90
CA TYR A 229 -11.82 -27.07 -12.30
C TYR A 229 -11.97 -26.68 -13.78
N GLU A 230 -12.12 -27.65 -14.67
CA GLU A 230 -12.26 -27.43 -16.12
C GLU A 230 -13.56 -26.68 -16.44
N LYS A 231 -14.69 -27.09 -15.84
CA LYS A 231 -15.97 -26.37 -15.90
C LYS A 231 -15.81 -24.91 -15.44
N SER A 232 -15.13 -24.68 -14.32
CA SER A 232 -14.94 -23.34 -13.78
C SER A 232 -14.04 -22.46 -14.67
N LEU A 233 -13.06 -23.05 -15.36
CA LEU A 233 -12.21 -22.35 -16.32
C LEU A 233 -12.96 -21.93 -17.59
N GLU A 234 -13.88 -22.75 -18.10
CA GLU A 234 -14.78 -22.36 -19.18
C GLU A 234 -15.62 -21.12 -18.79
N LEU A 235 -16.17 -21.13 -17.57
CA LEU A 235 -16.90 -19.97 -17.03
C LEU A 235 -16.00 -18.74 -16.88
N PHE A 236 -14.76 -18.90 -16.40
CA PHE A 236 -13.79 -17.81 -16.28
C PHE A 236 -13.46 -17.19 -17.64
N SER A 237 -13.16 -18.03 -18.65
CA SER A 237 -12.83 -17.58 -20.00
C SER A 237 -13.96 -16.79 -20.65
N GLY A 238 -15.22 -17.16 -20.40
CA GLY A 238 -16.37 -16.39 -20.87
C GLY A 238 -16.67 -15.12 -20.04
N ARG A 239 -16.49 -15.16 -18.72
CA ARG A 239 -16.94 -14.08 -17.82
C ARG A 239 -15.99 -12.89 -17.77
N VAL A 240 -14.67 -13.06 -17.86
CA VAL A 240 -13.73 -11.93 -17.84
C VAL A 240 -13.95 -10.94 -19.01
N PRO A 241 -14.01 -11.36 -20.29
CA PRO A 241 -14.26 -10.42 -21.40
C PRO A 241 -15.68 -9.84 -21.38
N ALA A 242 -16.65 -10.57 -20.82
CA ALA A 242 -18.02 -10.09 -20.58
C ALA A 242 -18.16 -9.17 -19.35
N TYR A 243 -17.09 -9.00 -18.55
CA TYR A 243 -17.04 -8.10 -17.40
C TYR A 243 -16.19 -6.86 -17.61
N ILE A 244 -15.04 -6.97 -18.29
CA ILE A 244 -14.11 -5.86 -18.51
C ILE A 244 -13.89 -5.65 -20.01
N TYR A 245 -14.33 -4.51 -20.52
CA TYR A 245 -14.23 -4.15 -21.93
C TYR A 245 -12.82 -3.73 -22.36
N LEU A 246 -12.41 -4.15 -23.55
CA LEU A 246 -11.30 -3.57 -24.31
C LEU A 246 -11.81 -3.03 -25.65
N THR A 247 -11.20 -1.96 -26.17
CA THR A 247 -11.49 -1.47 -27.54
C THR A 247 -11.18 -2.48 -28.65
N SER A 248 -10.43 -3.54 -28.35
CA SER A 248 -10.23 -4.69 -29.24
C SER A 248 -11.47 -5.59 -29.38
N ASP A 249 -12.43 -5.50 -28.45
CA ASP A 249 -13.68 -6.29 -28.48
C ASP A 249 -14.67 -5.78 -29.55
N GLY A 250 -14.42 -4.59 -30.10
CA GLY A 250 -15.27 -3.93 -31.10
C GLY A 250 -16.10 -2.80 -30.50
N LYS A 251 -17.33 -2.62 -31.00
CA LYS A 251 -18.18 -1.46 -30.63
C LYS A 251 -18.82 -1.57 -29.24
N TYR A 252 -18.95 -2.79 -28.72
CA TYR A 252 -19.60 -3.13 -27.46
C TYR A 252 -18.81 -4.24 -26.76
N PRO A 253 -18.99 -4.44 -25.45
CA PRO A 253 -18.40 -5.56 -24.72
C PRO A 253 -18.78 -6.93 -25.28
N VAL A 254 -17.90 -7.91 -25.06
CA VAL A 254 -18.12 -9.31 -25.45
C VAL A 254 -19.39 -9.85 -24.78
N GLN A 255 -20.17 -10.61 -25.53
CA GLN A 255 -21.41 -11.19 -25.02
C GLN A 255 -21.11 -12.31 -24.02
N GLY A 256 -21.57 -12.14 -22.78
CA GLY A 256 -21.55 -13.20 -21.78
C GLY A 256 -22.64 -14.24 -22.03
N ARG A 257 -22.47 -15.44 -21.46
CA ARG A 257 -23.54 -16.43 -21.37
C ARG A 257 -24.75 -15.85 -20.60
N GLY A 258 -25.96 -16.27 -20.97
CA GLY A 258 -27.22 -15.75 -20.41
C GLY A 258 -28.20 -15.18 -21.45
N GLY A 259 -27.83 -15.09 -22.73
CA GLY A 259 -28.76 -14.64 -23.78
C GLY A 259 -28.92 -13.11 -23.87
N ILE A 260 -28.02 -12.35 -23.24
CA ILE A 260 -27.95 -10.87 -23.30
C ILE A 260 -27.33 -10.48 -24.65
N ASN A 261 -28.10 -10.72 -25.72
CA ASN A 261 -27.57 -10.89 -27.08
C ASN A 261 -27.80 -9.66 -27.98
N THR A 262 -28.69 -8.73 -27.62
CA THR A 262 -28.90 -7.48 -28.38
C THR A 262 -28.14 -6.31 -27.76
N THR A 263 -27.81 -5.32 -28.58
CA THR A 263 -27.20 -4.06 -28.11
C THR A 263 -28.04 -3.36 -27.03
N ALA A 264 -29.37 -3.46 -27.08
CA ALA A 264 -30.25 -2.84 -26.08
C ALA A 264 -30.12 -3.53 -24.71
N GLU A 265 -30.04 -4.87 -24.69
CA GLU A 265 -29.84 -5.66 -23.48
C GLU A 265 -28.44 -5.45 -22.89
N ILE A 266 -27.39 -5.43 -23.74
CA ILE A 266 -26.02 -5.14 -23.31
C ILE A 266 -25.94 -3.74 -22.65
N ILE A 267 -26.51 -2.70 -23.29
CA ILE A 267 -26.53 -1.35 -22.71
C ILE A 267 -27.29 -1.33 -21.38
N LYS A 268 -28.44 -2.00 -21.29
CA LYS A 268 -29.22 -2.10 -20.04
C LYS A 268 -28.46 -2.81 -18.93
N PHE A 269 -27.77 -3.91 -19.25
CA PHE A 269 -27.01 -4.73 -18.31
C PHE A 269 -25.74 -4.02 -17.82
N TRP A 270 -25.06 -3.28 -18.69
CA TRP A 270 -23.96 -2.37 -18.35
C TRP A 270 -24.48 -1.02 -17.79
N HIS A 271 -25.49 -1.08 -16.94
CA HIS A 271 -26.06 0.06 -16.19
C HIS A 271 -26.40 1.30 -17.04
N ASN A 272 -26.93 1.07 -18.25
CA ASN A 272 -27.28 2.07 -19.27
C ASN A 272 -26.09 2.80 -19.92
N GLN A 273 -24.86 2.27 -19.82
CA GLN A 273 -23.69 2.82 -20.50
C GLN A 273 -23.81 2.61 -22.03
N LYS A 274 -23.91 3.72 -22.78
CA LYS A 274 -24.27 3.69 -24.21
C LYS A 274 -23.08 3.60 -25.17
N THR A 275 -21.88 3.99 -24.72
CA THR A 275 -20.69 4.11 -25.57
C THR A 275 -19.44 3.58 -24.86
N PHE A 276 -18.54 2.98 -25.62
CA PHE A 276 -17.35 2.31 -25.09
C PHE A 276 -16.08 2.83 -25.80
N PRO A 277 -15.73 4.12 -25.67
CA PRO A 277 -14.63 4.74 -26.43
C PRO A 277 -13.22 4.42 -25.89
N ILE A 278 -13.12 3.78 -24.71
CA ILE A 278 -11.85 3.42 -24.08
C ILE A 278 -11.96 2.05 -23.40
N SER A 279 -10.84 1.33 -23.35
CA SER A 279 -10.67 0.09 -22.58
C SER A 279 -10.76 0.32 -21.07
N GLY A 280 -11.08 -0.73 -20.33
CA GLY A 280 -11.08 -0.75 -18.87
C GLY A 280 -12.42 -0.42 -18.21
N ILE A 281 -13.45 -0.05 -18.98
CA ILE A 281 -14.82 0.05 -18.47
C ILE A 281 -15.25 -1.36 -18.03
N THR A 282 -15.79 -1.51 -16.82
CA THR A 282 -16.38 -2.75 -16.34
C THR A 282 -17.91 -2.68 -16.42
N GLN A 283 -18.56 -3.84 -16.35
CA GLN A 283 -20.02 -3.96 -16.31
C GLN A 283 -20.65 -3.15 -15.17
N GLU A 284 -19.89 -2.91 -14.09
CA GLU A 284 -20.35 -2.25 -12.88
C GLU A 284 -19.76 -0.83 -12.69
N THR A 285 -18.96 -0.30 -13.62
CA THR A 285 -18.43 1.08 -13.57
C THR A 285 -19.54 2.12 -13.35
N CYS A 286 -20.71 1.91 -13.99
CA CYS A 286 -21.89 2.78 -13.85
C CYS A 286 -22.93 2.26 -12.85
N ARG A 287 -22.57 1.24 -12.07
CA ARG A 287 -23.26 0.85 -10.84
C ARG A 287 -22.64 1.62 -9.68
N ASP A 288 -21.42 1.25 -9.31
CA ASP A 288 -20.58 1.87 -8.29
C ASP A 288 -19.16 1.26 -8.33
N PHE A 289 -18.20 1.94 -7.70
CA PHE A 289 -16.81 1.47 -7.67
C PHE A 289 -16.57 0.35 -6.65
N ALA A 290 -17.35 0.26 -5.57
CA ALA A 290 -17.26 -0.81 -4.57
C ALA A 290 -17.54 -2.21 -5.15
N HIS A 291 -18.51 -2.32 -6.07
CA HIS A 291 -18.85 -3.56 -6.76
C HIS A 291 -17.92 -3.88 -7.94
N THR A 292 -17.44 -2.85 -8.65
CA THR A 292 -16.36 -3.00 -9.64
C THR A 292 -15.10 -3.58 -8.98
N SER A 293 -14.77 -3.04 -7.81
CA SER A 293 -13.72 -3.50 -6.92
C SER A 293 -13.84 -5.00 -6.60
N PHE A 294 -15.02 -5.50 -6.23
CA PHE A 294 -15.22 -6.93 -5.95
C PHE A 294 -14.94 -7.83 -7.17
N GLY A 295 -15.42 -7.45 -8.37
CA GLY A 295 -15.19 -8.27 -9.57
C GLY A 295 -13.72 -8.30 -10.00
N ILE A 296 -13.01 -7.17 -9.89
CA ILE A 296 -11.55 -7.12 -10.11
C ILE A 296 -10.82 -7.98 -9.07
N SER A 297 -11.25 -7.96 -7.80
CA SER A 297 -10.70 -8.80 -6.73
C SER A 297 -10.75 -10.28 -7.09
N SER A 298 -11.93 -10.81 -7.41
CA SER A 298 -12.10 -12.23 -7.74
C SER A 298 -11.34 -12.66 -8.99
N ILE A 299 -11.29 -11.84 -10.05
CA ILE A 299 -10.45 -12.11 -11.23
C ILE A 299 -8.98 -12.25 -10.84
N SER A 300 -8.51 -11.42 -9.91
CA SER A 300 -7.13 -11.44 -9.44
C SER A 300 -6.82 -12.64 -8.54
N HIS A 301 -7.76 -13.03 -7.68
CA HIS A 301 -7.65 -14.21 -6.83
C HIS A 301 -7.66 -15.51 -7.65
N ILE A 302 -8.51 -15.58 -8.68
CA ILE A 302 -8.52 -16.67 -9.67
C ILE A 302 -7.17 -16.72 -10.38
N ALA A 303 -6.73 -15.61 -10.97
CA ALA A 303 -5.49 -15.57 -11.75
C ALA A 303 -4.25 -15.98 -10.94
N GLU A 304 -4.15 -15.59 -9.67
CA GLU A 304 -3.08 -16.06 -8.79
C GLU A 304 -3.22 -17.54 -8.40
N THR A 305 -4.44 -18.04 -8.17
CA THR A 305 -4.70 -19.49 -7.95
C THR A 305 -4.26 -20.31 -9.16
N LEU A 306 -4.67 -19.91 -10.37
CA LEU A 306 -4.27 -20.54 -11.62
C LEU A 306 -2.75 -20.49 -11.81
N ARG A 307 -2.10 -19.36 -11.52
CA ARG A 307 -0.64 -19.22 -11.58
C ARG A 307 0.09 -20.14 -10.61
N ILE A 308 -0.47 -20.40 -9.42
CA ILE A 308 0.09 -21.37 -8.45
C ILE A 308 -0.07 -22.81 -8.97
N GLN A 309 -1.19 -23.14 -9.60
CA GLN A 309 -1.40 -24.43 -10.30
C GLN A 309 -0.69 -24.51 -11.69
N GLY A 310 0.23 -23.59 -11.98
CA GLY A 310 1.09 -23.62 -13.18
C GLY A 310 0.58 -22.88 -14.41
N MET A 311 -0.57 -22.20 -14.34
CA MET A 311 -1.21 -21.49 -15.46
C MET A 311 -1.16 -19.96 -15.27
N ASP A 312 -0.10 -19.32 -15.76
CA ASP A 312 0.03 -17.84 -15.75
C ASP A 312 -0.90 -17.18 -16.79
N VAL A 313 -2.17 -17.00 -16.42
CA VAL A 313 -3.17 -16.31 -17.25
C VAL A 313 -2.89 -14.82 -17.41
N TRP A 314 -2.11 -14.19 -16.52
CA TRP A 314 -1.72 -12.78 -16.65
C TRP A 314 -0.84 -12.54 -17.88
N ARG A 315 0.04 -13.50 -18.22
CA ARG A 315 0.91 -13.46 -19.40
C ARG A 315 0.31 -14.11 -20.65
N SER A 316 -0.43 -15.20 -20.48
CA SER A 316 -0.86 -16.07 -21.60
C SER A 316 -2.21 -15.70 -22.23
N THR A 317 -2.96 -14.77 -21.62
CA THR A 317 -4.33 -14.41 -22.04
C THR A 317 -4.54 -12.89 -21.99
N ASP A 318 -5.72 -12.40 -22.40
CA ASP A 318 -6.03 -10.98 -22.31
C ASP A 318 -6.43 -10.49 -20.89
N VAL A 319 -6.53 -11.38 -19.90
CA VAL A 319 -6.89 -11.08 -18.49
C VAL A 319 -6.00 -9.97 -17.92
N GLY A 320 -4.68 -10.04 -18.15
CA GLY A 320 -3.75 -9.00 -17.68
C GLY A 320 -3.97 -7.65 -18.35
N ALA A 321 -4.29 -7.62 -19.64
CA ALA A 321 -4.61 -6.39 -20.35
C ALA A 321 -5.94 -5.77 -19.87
N ARG A 322 -6.96 -6.61 -19.65
CA ARG A 322 -8.27 -6.22 -19.11
C ARG A 322 -8.14 -5.61 -17.72
N VAL A 323 -7.57 -6.35 -16.76
CA VAL A 323 -7.42 -5.87 -15.37
C VAL A 323 -6.53 -4.63 -15.29
N LYS A 324 -5.44 -4.56 -16.06
CA LYS A 324 -4.59 -3.35 -16.14
C LYS A 324 -5.38 -2.14 -16.63
N ALA A 325 -6.18 -2.30 -17.69
CA ALA A 325 -6.99 -1.21 -18.24
C ALA A 325 -8.08 -0.77 -17.24
N ALA A 326 -8.71 -1.73 -16.54
CA ALA A 326 -9.72 -1.43 -15.53
C ALA A 326 -9.14 -0.64 -14.36
N LEU A 327 -8.04 -1.10 -13.76
CA LEU A 327 -7.39 -0.41 -12.65
C LEU A 327 -6.94 1.00 -13.04
N GLU A 328 -6.24 1.18 -14.17
CA GLU A 328 -5.75 2.50 -14.61
C GLU A 328 -6.84 3.47 -15.12
N LEU A 329 -8.06 2.97 -15.34
CA LEU A 329 -9.25 3.80 -15.52
C LEU A 329 -9.82 4.20 -14.15
N HIS A 330 -10.15 3.23 -13.30
CA HIS A 330 -10.91 3.46 -12.08
C HIS A 330 -10.11 4.22 -11.03
N THR A 331 -8.85 3.85 -10.79
CA THR A 331 -7.99 4.56 -9.83
C THR A 331 -7.77 6.03 -10.23
N ALA A 332 -7.68 6.31 -11.53
CA ALA A 332 -7.50 7.67 -12.05
C ALA A 332 -8.75 8.55 -11.90
N LEU A 333 -9.93 7.95 -11.87
CA LEU A 333 -11.20 8.65 -11.62
C LEU A 333 -11.42 8.84 -10.12
N ASP A 334 -11.11 7.82 -9.32
CA ASP A 334 -11.30 7.81 -7.87
C ASP A 334 -10.30 8.75 -7.15
N SER A 335 -9.02 8.71 -7.55
CA SER A 335 -8.00 9.67 -7.11
C SER A 335 -8.23 11.10 -7.61
N LYS A 336 -9.22 11.31 -8.50
CA LYS A 336 -9.58 12.58 -9.15
C LYS A 336 -8.46 13.17 -10.03
N GLU A 337 -7.44 12.38 -10.38
CA GLU A 337 -6.43 12.75 -11.38
C GLU A 337 -7.02 12.94 -12.79
N LYS A 338 -8.16 12.30 -13.08
CA LYS A 338 -8.99 12.51 -14.28
C LYS A 338 -10.43 12.83 -13.85
N PRO A 339 -11.10 13.81 -14.49
CA PRO A 339 -12.53 14.03 -14.26
C PRO A 339 -13.37 12.93 -14.94
N ILE A 340 -14.50 12.57 -14.33
CA ILE A 340 -15.49 11.64 -14.90
C ILE A 340 -16.09 12.28 -16.17
N PRO A 341 -15.94 11.67 -17.37
CA PRO A 341 -16.48 12.25 -18.60
C PRO A 341 -18.00 12.11 -18.67
N LYS A 342 -18.72 13.11 -19.21
CA LYS A 342 -20.19 13.06 -19.39
C LYS A 342 -20.70 11.85 -20.18
N TRP A 343 -19.88 11.24 -21.03
CA TRP A 343 -20.26 10.04 -21.78
C TRP A 343 -20.17 8.75 -20.95
N LEU A 344 -19.47 8.76 -19.81
CA LEU A 344 -19.33 7.64 -18.88
C LEU A 344 -20.29 7.87 -17.71
N CYS A 345 -21.27 6.98 -17.51
CA CYS A 345 -22.21 7.04 -16.39
C CYS A 345 -22.95 8.39 -16.28
N ASN A 346 -23.22 9.04 -17.42
CA ASN A 346 -23.74 10.42 -17.53
C ASN A 346 -22.89 11.51 -16.84
N GLY A 347 -21.65 11.21 -16.44
CA GLY A 347 -20.74 12.11 -15.71
C GLY A 347 -20.72 11.95 -14.18
N THR A 348 -21.45 10.98 -13.62
CA THR A 348 -21.57 10.77 -12.17
C THR A 348 -21.30 9.31 -11.80
N ILE A 349 -20.55 9.09 -10.72
CA ILE A 349 -20.26 7.78 -10.13
C ILE A 349 -20.49 7.93 -8.61
N PRO A 350 -21.21 7.01 -7.94
CA PRO A 350 -21.78 7.28 -6.61
C PRO A 350 -20.87 6.97 -5.42
N ASP A 351 -19.80 6.19 -5.61
CA ASP A 351 -18.96 5.66 -4.52
C ASP A 351 -17.49 5.49 -4.97
N THR A 352 -16.57 5.27 -4.02
CA THR A 352 -15.13 5.08 -4.23
C THR A 352 -14.73 3.60 -4.41
N MET A 353 -13.48 3.30 -4.77
CA MET A 353 -12.98 1.92 -4.78
C MET A 353 -12.73 1.39 -3.35
N ASN A 354 -12.92 0.09 -3.18
CA ASN A 354 -12.48 -0.65 -1.99
C ASN A 354 -10.98 -0.99 -2.07
N PRO A 355 -10.32 -1.32 -0.94
CA PRO A 355 -8.93 -1.76 -0.90
C PRO A 355 -8.78 -3.22 -1.39
N MET A 356 -8.40 -3.39 -2.65
CA MET A 356 -7.95 -4.67 -3.25
C MET A 356 -7.07 -4.45 -4.49
N LEU A 357 -6.32 -3.35 -4.53
CA LEU A 357 -5.44 -3.04 -5.66
C LEU A 357 -4.24 -3.98 -5.69
N GLU A 358 -3.85 -4.49 -4.53
CA GLU A 358 -2.55 -5.08 -4.21
C GLU A 358 -2.27 -6.37 -5.01
N PRO A 359 -3.17 -7.37 -5.12
CA PRO A 359 -2.87 -8.61 -5.85
C PRO A 359 -2.60 -8.35 -7.34
N ALA A 360 -3.49 -7.61 -8.00
CA ALA A 360 -3.36 -7.26 -9.41
C ALA A 360 -2.23 -6.27 -9.68
N TYR A 361 -2.03 -5.26 -8.82
CA TYR A 361 -0.91 -4.33 -8.96
C TYR A 361 0.44 -5.04 -8.76
N ASN A 362 0.53 -6.02 -7.85
CA ASN A 362 1.73 -6.82 -7.68
C ASN A 362 2.00 -7.73 -8.89
N ALA A 363 0.98 -8.41 -9.41
CA ALA A 363 1.12 -9.17 -10.65
C ALA A 363 1.55 -8.28 -11.83
N LEU A 364 0.79 -7.22 -12.11
CA LEU A 364 0.97 -6.41 -13.32
C LEU A 364 2.18 -5.47 -13.23
N ALA A 365 2.32 -4.70 -12.16
CA ALA A 365 3.35 -3.65 -12.07
C ALA A 365 4.71 -4.18 -11.59
N PHE A 366 4.75 -5.11 -10.63
CA PHE A 366 6.00 -5.69 -10.14
C PHE A 366 6.40 -6.94 -10.94
N ASN A 367 5.53 -7.95 -11.10
CA ASN A 367 5.91 -9.22 -11.74
C ASN A 367 5.96 -9.15 -13.28
N LEU A 368 5.17 -8.27 -13.93
CA LEU A 368 5.19 -8.03 -15.39
C LEU A 368 5.79 -6.67 -15.80
N GLY A 369 6.26 -5.85 -14.85
CA GLY A 369 6.90 -4.55 -15.12
C GLY A 369 5.98 -3.49 -15.76
N HIS A 370 4.66 -3.66 -15.71
CA HIS A 370 3.73 -2.75 -16.37
C HIS A 370 3.66 -1.38 -15.68
N ARG A 371 3.85 -0.31 -16.46
CA ARG A 371 3.65 1.06 -15.94
C ARG A 371 2.16 1.32 -15.65
N MET A 372 1.85 1.51 -14.37
CA MET A 372 0.50 1.79 -13.84
C MET A 372 0.54 3.00 -12.86
N PRO A 373 0.73 4.24 -13.36
CA PRO A 373 0.90 5.42 -12.53
C PRO A 373 -0.29 5.73 -11.61
N PHE A 374 -1.53 5.59 -12.08
CA PHE A 374 -2.71 5.97 -11.30
C PHE A 374 -2.95 4.98 -10.16
N THR A 375 -2.80 3.69 -10.43
CA THR A 375 -2.85 2.65 -9.40
C THR A 375 -1.69 2.80 -8.41
N LYS A 376 -0.47 3.09 -8.89
CA LYS A 376 0.70 3.35 -8.03
C LYS A 376 0.51 4.56 -7.12
N ASN A 377 -0.14 5.62 -7.60
CA ASN A 377 -0.48 6.80 -6.80
C ASN A 377 -1.50 6.41 -5.72
N MET A 378 -2.57 5.70 -6.09
CA MET A 378 -3.64 5.32 -5.17
C MET A 378 -3.14 4.39 -4.04
N SER A 379 -2.39 3.33 -4.38
CA SER A 379 -1.74 2.46 -3.37
C SER A 379 -0.68 3.17 -2.52
N ARG A 380 -0.18 4.35 -2.92
CA ARG A 380 0.70 5.20 -2.09
C ARG A 380 -0.05 6.24 -1.24
N SER A 381 -1.26 6.62 -1.62
CA SER A 381 -2.02 7.71 -0.97
C SER A 381 -2.40 7.42 0.48
N GLY A 382 -2.47 6.16 0.90
CA GLY A 382 -2.73 5.78 2.29
C GLY A 382 -1.61 6.15 3.28
N LEU A 383 -0.38 6.41 2.80
CA LEU A 383 0.83 6.47 3.63
C LEU A 383 1.49 7.86 3.73
N ALA A 384 0.76 8.95 3.46
CA ALA A 384 1.31 10.30 3.46
C ALA A 384 1.08 11.14 4.73
N VAL A 385 0.05 10.84 5.53
CA VAL A 385 -0.35 11.68 6.70
C VAL A 385 0.13 11.10 8.03
N LEU A 386 0.00 9.79 8.24
CA LEU A 386 0.42 9.12 9.48
C LEU A 386 1.92 9.21 9.81
N PRO A 387 2.87 9.12 8.84
CA PRO A 387 4.30 9.16 9.16
C PRO A 387 4.73 10.44 9.88
N GLY A 388 4.24 11.61 9.46
CA GLY A 388 4.59 12.88 10.12
C GLY A 388 4.24 12.92 11.62
N SER A 389 3.20 12.20 12.05
CA SER A 389 2.80 12.08 13.46
C SER A 389 3.46 10.94 14.22
N ILE A 390 3.77 9.81 13.57
CA ILE A 390 4.33 8.60 14.23
C ILE A 390 5.86 8.65 14.17
N THR A 391 6.41 8.80 12.96
CA THR A 391 7.86 8.81 12.69
C THR A 391 8.58 9.94 13.42
N THR A 392 7.95 11.10 13.67
CA THR A 392 8.58 12.19 14.45
C THR A 392 8.91 11.76 15.89
N GLY A 393 8.08 10.94 16.53
CA GLY A 393 8.38 10.38 17.85
C GLY A 393 9.31 9.17 17.77
N VAL A 394 9.00 8.23 16.88
CA VAL A 394 9.68 6.93 16.76
C VAL A 394 11.09 7.07 16.17
N ALA A 395 11.30 7.92 15.16
CA ALA A 395 12.60 8.09 14.52
C ALA A 395 13.49 9.13 15.22
N PHE A 396 12.95 10.16 15.89
CA PHE A 396 13.79 11.18 16.54
C PHE A 396 13.88 11.02 18.06
N GLY A 397 12.78 10.69 18.75
CA GLY A 397 12.73 10.64 20.21
C GLY A 397 13.18 9.30 20.82
N ILE A 398 12.85 8.16 20.20
CA ILE A 398 13.21 6.83 20.72
C ILE A 398 14.71 6.49 20.56
N PRO A 399 15.40 6.73 19.43
CA PRO A 399 16.72 6.14 19.21
C PRO A 399 17.81 6.55 20.20
N PRO A 400 17.83 7.78 20.78
CA PRO A 400 18.72 8.09 21.88
C PRO A 400 18.50 7.20 23.12
N LEU A 401 17.24 6.97 23.48
CA LEU A 401 16.87 6.07 24.59
C LEU A 401 17.24 4.61 24.28
N LEU A 402 17.07 4.18 23.03
CA LEU A 402 17.40 2.82 22.56
C LEU A 402 18.91 2.54 22.55
N HIS A 403 19.71 3.47 22.07
CA HIS A 403 21.14 3.24 21.80
C HIS A 403 22.08 3.62 22.95
N TYR A 404 21.65 4.50 23.85
CA TYR A 404 22.57 5.08 24.84
C TYR A 404 22.07 5.05 26.29
N ALA A 405 20.76 5.05 26.57
CA ALA A 405 20.29 5.05 27.95
C ALA A 405 20.61 3.73 28.68
N GLU A 406 20.84 3.82 30.00
CA GLU A 406 21.09 2.66 30.87
C GLU A 406 19.92 1.64 30.83
N PRO A 407 20.17 0.32 31.00
CA PRO A 407 19.15 -0.72 30.82
C PRO A 407 17.86 -0.51 31.63
N GLN A 408 17.98 0.02 32.85
CA GLN A 408 16.82 0.32 33.72
C GLN A 408 15.90 1.41 33.14
N LEU A 409 16.44 2.31 32.32
CA LEU A 409 15.68 3.34 31.63
C LEU A 409 15.06 2.81 30.33
N GLN A 410 15.75 1.89 29.66
CA GLN A 410 15.19 1.16 28.52
C GLN A 410 13.99 0.31 28.95
N GLU A 411 14.15 -0.57 29.94
CA GLU A 411 13.09 -1.45 30.44
C GLU A 411 11.82 -0.69 30.87
N ARG A 412 11.98 0.45 31.54
CA ARG A 412 10.89 1.25 32.12
C ARG A 412 10.14 2.16 31.13
N PHE A 413 10.73 2.46 29.96
CA PHE A 413 10.15 3.40 29.00
C PHE A 413 10.08 2.89 27.56
N LEU A 414 11.07 2.14 27.10
CA LEU A 414 11.17 1.69 25.70
C LEU A 414 9.97 0.84 25.29
N LEU A 415 9.53 -0.11 26.13
CA LEU A 415 8.37 -0.94 25.84
C LEU A 415 7.10 -0.10 25.63
N ASP A 416 6.73 0.75 26.59
CA ASP A 416 5.53 1.59 26.50
C ASP A 416 5.61 2.64 25.37
N LEU A 417 6.81 3.04 24.94
CA LEU A 417 7.01 3.92 23.79
C LEU A 417 6.88 3.18 22.46
N LEU A 418 7.39 1.95 22.37
CA LEU A 418 7.28 1.10 21.18
C LEU A 418 5.87 0.57 20.95
N VAL A 419 5.08 0.36 22.01
CA VAL A 419 3.64 -0.01 21.91
C VAL A 419 2.69 1.19 22.06
N GLU A 420 3.16 2.41 21.78
CA GLU A 420 2.40 3.69 21.78
C GLU A 420 1.62 4.07 23.05
N ARG A 421 1.71 3.31 24.15
CA ARG A 421 1.12 3.63 25.47
C ARG A 421 1.64 4.95 26.04
N LYS A 422 2.88 5.32 25.67
CA LYS A 422 3.49 6.63 25.90
C LYS A 422 3.91 7.19 24.53
N ARG A 423 3.98 8.52 24.42
CA ARG A 423 4.54 9.21 23.24
C ARG A 423 5.72 10.08 23.66
N ILE A 424 6.68 10.22 22.76
CA ILE A 424 7.94 10.95 22.94
C ILE A 424 8.14 11.89 21.75
N CYS A 425 8.86 12.99 21.98
CA CYS A 425 9.39 13.87 20.94
C CYS A 425 10.84 14.22 21.28
N ILE A 426 11.56 14.71 20.28
CA ILE A 426 12.89 15.30 20.47
C ILE A 426 12.76 16.81 20.72
N ALA A 427 13.47 17.35 21.70
CA ALA A 427 13.50 18.78 22.03
C ALA A 427 14.94 19.28 22.12
N ILE A 428 15.35 20.14 21.19
CA ILE A 428 16.74 20.63 21.06
C ILE A 428 16.74 22.12 20.74
N THR A 429 15.86 22.54 19.83
CA THR A 429 15.80 23.92 19.33
C THR A 429 15.21 24.89 20.35
N GLU A 430 15.97 25.93 20.66
CA GLU A 430 15.56 27.10 21.42
C GLU A 430 15.28 28.30 20.50
N PRO A 431 14.70 29.41 21.00
CA PRO A 431 14.59 30.66 20.24
C PRO A 431 15.95 31.16 19.74
N ASP A 432 16.98 31.11 20.59
CA ASP A 432 18.31 31.69 20.34
C ASP A 432 19.37 30.64 19.95
N ALA A 433 19.13 29.34 20.21
CA ALA A 433 20.02 28.24 19.85
C ALA A 433 19.30 27.21 18.96
N SER A 434 19.52 27.31 17.65
CA SER A 434 18.85 26.47 16.63
C SER A 434 19.83 25.77 15.68
N SER A 435 20.68 26.52 14.98
CA SER A 435 21.80 25.94 14.21
C SER A 435 23.03 25.73 15.10
N ASP A 436 23.25 26.65 16.04
CA ASP A 436 24.26 26.50 17.09
C ASP A 436 23.67 25.74 18.31
N VAL A 437 23.43 24.44 18.13
CA VAL A 437 22.99 23.53 19.20
C VAL A 437 24.05 23.42 20.32
N ALA A 438 25.30 23.83 20.06
CA ALA A 438 26.35 23.86 21.08
C ALA A 438 26.14 25.01 22.10
N ASN A 439 25.29 26.00 21.81
CA ASN A 439 25.01 27.16 22.67
C ASN A 439 23.60 27.19 23.30
N ILE A 440 22.89 26.05 23.40
CA ILE A 440 21.63 25.95 24.15
C ILE A 440 21.76 26.43 25.61
N THR A 441 20.73 27.12 26.09
CA THR A 441 20.68 27.83 27.38
C THR A 441 19.76 27.15 28.41
N THR A 442 18.86 26.26 27.97
CA THR A 442 17.89 25.57 28.82
C THR A 442 18.58 24.61 29.78
N THR A 443 18.37 24.86 31.06
CA THR A 443 18.49 23.89 32.15
C THR A 443 17.07 23.39 32.49
N ALA A 444 16.91 22.08 32.77
CA ALA A 444 15.60 21.43 32.93
C ALA A 444 15.44 20.73 34.30
N THR A 445 14.28 20.13 34.65
CA THR A 445 14.08 18.66 34.48
C THR A 445 12.67 18.04 34.84
N LEU A 446 11.95 17.41 33.85
CA LEU A 446 11.47 15.97 33.81
C LEU A 446 10.02 15.37 34.33
N ASN A 447 8.85 15.31 33.58
CA ASN A 447 7.81 14.14 33.47
C ASN A 447 6.89 13.75 32.12
N TYR A 448 7.02 13.22 30.80
CA TYR A 448 7.86 12.49 29.71
C TYR A 448 8.10 13.13 28.26
N ALA A 449 9.37 13.31 27.72
CA ALA A 449 9.87 13.62 26.32
C ALA A 449 11.42 13.94 26.14
N SER A 450 12.20 13.25 25.29
CA SER A 450 13.69 13.43 25.20
C SER A 450 14.19 14.83 24.77
N MET A 451 15.12 15.42 25.53
CA MET A 451 15.64 16.78 25.31
C MET A 451 17.16 16.92 25.54
N ALA A 452 17.78 17.83 24.79
CA ALA A 452 19.16 18.27 25.02
C ALA A 452 19.20 19.37 26.08
N VAL A 453 20.14 19.26 27.03
CA VAL A 453 20.37 20.24 28.09
C VAL A 453 21.86 20.49 28.28
N ARG A 454 22.21 21.67 28.83
CA ARG A 454 23.57 21.96 29.25
C ARG A 454 23.87 21.42 30.65
N THR A 455 24.88 20.55 30.75
CA THR A 455 25.40 19.96 32.00
C THR A 455 26.84 20.39 32.27
N GLY A 456 27.68 20.48 31.23
CA GLY A 456 28.97 21.16 31.32
C GLY A 456 28.75 22.67 31.52
N GLY A 457 29.66 23.34 32.24
CA GLY A 457 29.53 24.76 32.58
C GLY A 457 29.33 25.71 31.39
N GLU A 458 29.03 26.97 31.66
CA GLU A 458 28.80 27.99 30.62
C GLU A 458 29.93 28.03 29.58
N ASN A 459 29.59 28.18 28.29
CA ASN A 459 30.52 28.11 27.14
C ASN A 459 31.19 26.73 26.88
N SER A 460 30.71 25.65 27.49
CA SER A 460 31.18 24.26 27.24
C SER A 460 30.94 23.71 25.82
N GLY A 461 30.15 24.40 25.00
CA GLY A 461 29.84 23.99 23.63
C GLY A 461 29.17 22.62 23.53
N GLY A 462 29.37 21.93 22.40
CA GLY A 462 28.84 20.59 22.16
C GLY A 462 29.37 19.50 23.10
N LYS A 463 30.49 19.78 23.80
CA LYS A 463 31.10 18.92 24.83
C LYS A 463 30.58 19.21 26.25
N GLY A 464 29.50 19.96 26.38
CA GLY A 464 28.77 20.15 27.64
C GLY A 464 27.29 19.80 27.55
N ILE A 465 26.85 19.15 26.47
CA ILE A 465 25.45 18.84 26.20
C ILE A 465 25.16 17.40 26.62
N SER A 466 24.16 17.20 27.47
CA SER A 466 23.61 15.88 27.76
C SER A 466 22.26 15.71 27.08
N LEU A 467 21.94 14.49 26.64
CA LEU A 467 20.55 14.12 26.43
C LEU A 467 20.00 13.58 27.75
N ILE A 468 18.85 14.09 28.16
CA ILE A 468 18.07 13.52 29.26
C ILE A 468 16.64 13.38 28.75
N LEU A 469 15.81 12.56 29.40
CA LEU A 469 14.52 12.18 28.81
C LEU A 469 13.46 13.33 28.74
N VAL A 470 13.83 14.63 28.95
CA VAL A 470 13.02 15.73 29.61
C VAL A 470 11.55 15.48 29.63
N PRO A 471 11.15 14.74 30.64
CA PRO A 471 9.77 14.50 30.86
C PRO A 471 8.85 15.83 30.90
N LEU A 472 7.58 15.87 30.39
CA LEU A 472 6.68 17.05 30.18
C LEU A 472 5.16 17.16 30.64
N LYS A 473 4.44 16.15 31.18
CA LYS A 473 2.96 16.23 31.50
C LYS A 473 2.64 16.24 33.01
N ASP A 474 1.63 17.04 33.39
CA ASP A 474 1.05 17.18 34.74
C ASP A 474 2.09 17.36 35.86
N HIS A 475 3.18 18.06 35.55
CA HIS A 475 4.29 18.27 36.46
C HIS A 475 4.32 19.72 36.97
N PRO A 476 4.66 19.94 38.26
CA PRO A 476 5.02 21.27 38.75
C PRO A 476 6.13 21.88 37.87
N GLY A 477 6.00 23.17 37.55
CA GLY A 477 7.00 23.91 36.77
C GLY A 477 7.02 23.68 35.26
N VAL A 478 6.14 22.84 34.68
CA VAL A 478 6.11 22.61 33.21
C VAL A 478 4.86 23.18 32.56
N THR A 479 5.02 24.26 31.80
CA THR A 479 3.95 24.86 30.98
C THR A 479 4.13 24.50 29.50
N ARG A 480 3.02 24.31 28.77
CA ARG A 480 3.03 23.89 27.36
C ARG A 480 2.01 24.69 26.54
N ARG A 481 2.47 25.34 25.47
CA ARG A 481 1.66 26.22 24.62
C ARG A 481 1.81 25.84 23.14
N ARG A 482 0.75 25.26 22.56
CA ARG A 482 0.73 24.84 21.14
C ARG A 482 1.00 26.02 20.20
N LEU A 483 2.01 25.87 19.34
CA LEU A 483 2.37 26.87 18.35
C LEU A 483 1.52 26.71 17.09
N LYS A 484 0.97 27.82 16.58
CA LYS A 484 0.22 27.85 15.32
C LYS A 484 1.20 27.94 14.14
N ILE A 485 1.89 26.83 13.87
CA ILE A 485 2.81 26.70 12.74
C ILE A 485 2.08 26.55 11.39
N ALA A 486 2.76 26.90 10.29
CA ALA A 486 2.15 26.95 8.96
C ALA A 486 2.08 25.58 8.24
N GLY A 487 2.87 24.59 8.67
CA GLY A 487 2.85 23.21 8.17
C GLY A 487 2.47 22.24 9.31
N GLN A 488 2.31 20.95 8.98
CA GLN A 488 2.15 19.84 9.96
C GLN A 488 1.22 20.11 11.17
N ILE A 489 0.10 20.83 10.98
CA ILE A 489 -0.74 21.37 12.08
C ILE A 489 -1.15 20.31 13.13
N VAL A 490 -1.35 19.06 12.71
CA VAL A 490 -1.73 17.93 13.58
C VAL A 490 -0.59 17.37 14.45
N ALA A 491 0.68 17.64 14.13
CA ALA A 491 1.85 17.11 14.86
C ALA A 491 2.03 17.70 16.27
N GLY A 492 1.21 18.69 16.66
CA GLY A 492 1.11 19.15 18.05
C GLY A 492 2.27 20.02 18.53
N THR A 493 3.11 20.53 17.61
CA THR A 493 4.25 21.42 17.89
C THR A 493 3.90 22.46 18.93
N SER A 494 4.62 22.45 20.05
CA SER A 494 4.32 23.25 21.23
C SER A 494 5.59 23.86 21.79
N PHE A 495 5.48 25.11 22.23
CA PHE A 495 6.46 25.72 23.10
C PHE A 495 6.37 25.07 24.48
N ILE A 496 7.51 24.84 25.11
CA ILE A 496 7.65 24.21 26.42
C ILE A 496 8.40 25.21 27.30
N GLU A 497 7.78 25.59 28.41
CA GLU A 497 8.31 26.52 29.41
C GLU A 497 8.62 25.71 30.67
N LEU A 498 9.81 25.87 31.24
CA LEU A 498 10.32 25.13 32.38
C LEU A 498 10.70 26.12 33.50
N ASP A 499 10.21 25.88 34.71
CA ASP A 499 10.36 26.74 35.89
C ASP A 499 10.74 25.87 37.11
N ASP A 500 12.01 25.94 37.55
CA ASP A 500 12.61 25.19 38.67
C ASP A 500 12.28 23.68 38.73
N VAL A 501 12.08 23.06 37.57
CA VAL A 501 11.65 21.67 37.43
C VAL A 501 12.76 20.70 37.87
N ARG A 502 12.47 19.76 38.77
CA ARG A 502 13.43 18.81 39.36
C ARG A 502 13.09 17.35 39.07
N VAL A 503 14.05 16.53 38.60
CA VAL A 503 14.05 15.05 38.82
C VAL A 503 15.47 14.46 38.89
N ARG A 504 15.47 13.23 39.36
CA ARG A 504 16.52 12.22 39.55
C ARG A 504 17.52 12.06 38.37
N PRO A 505 18.84 11.91 38.67
CA PRO A 505 19.90 11.66 37.68
C PRO A 505 19.73 10.41 36.81
N GLU A 506 18.98 9.42 37.28
CA GLU A 506 18.68 8.17 36.55
C GLU A 506 18.08 8.38 35.14
N ASN A 507 17.45 9.54 34.88
CA ASN A 507 16.81 9.86 33.60
C ASN A 507 17.79 10.40 32.51
N LEU A 508 19.09 10.29 32.75
CA LEU A 508 20.16 10.59 31.78
C LEU A 508 20.15 9.57 30.62
N ILE A 509 20.30 10.06 29.38
CA ILE A 509 20.36 9.23 28.17
C ILE A 509 21.81 9.19 27.69
N GLY A 510 22.46 8.05 27.91
CA GLY A 510 23.89 7.89 27.66
C GLY A 510 24.73 8.54 28.74
N ARG A 511 25.92 9.01 28.35
CA ARG A 511 26.86 9.63 29.28
C ARG A 511 26.63 11.14 29.33
N GLU A 512 26.90 11.69 30.51
CA GLU A 512 26.91 13.14 30.70
C GLU A 512 27.89 13.77 29.70
N ASN A 513 27.47 14.86 29.07
CA ASN A 513 28.24 15.63 28.09
C ASN A 513 28.52 14.94 26.74
N GLU A 514 28.01 13.72 26.49
CA GLU A 514 28.04 13.06 25.17
C GLU A 514 26.80 13.33 24.29
N GLY A 515 25.78 14.05 24.78
CA GLY A 515 24.47 14.21 24.13
C GLY A 515 24.49 14.64 22.66
N MET A 516 25.42 15.52 22.26
CA MET A 516 25.57 15.96 20.86
C MET A 516 25.85 14.79 19.89
N LYS A 517 26.69 13.83 20.30
CA LYS A 517 27.04 12.61 19.53
C LYS A 517 25.82 11.77 19.22
N TYR A 518 24.88 11.70 20.17
CA TYR A 518 23.66 10.89 20.07
C TYR A 518 22.60 11.52 19.15
N ILE A 519 22.59 12.86 19.06
CA ILE A 519 21.68 13.62 18.17
C ILE A 519 22.07 13.42 16.68
N MET A 520 23.37 13.44 16.36
CA MET A 520 23.87 13.36 14.98
C MET A 520 23.59 12.00 14.30
N TYR A 521 23.36 10.94 15.07
CA TYR A 521 23.14 9.57 14.58
C TYR A 521 21.90 9.40 13.69
N ASN A 522 20.94 10.35 13.72
CA ASN A 522 19.53 9.99 13.71
C ASN A 522 18.64 10.61 12.60
N PHE A 523 19.21 11.11 11.49
CA PHE A 523 18.53 12.06 10.57
C PHE A 523 18.41 11.67 9.06
N ASN A 524 18.59 10.40 8.66
CA ASN A 524 19.00 10.05 7.29
C ASN A 524 17.95 9.71 6.17
N HIS A 525 16.63 9.96 6.26
CA HIS A 525 15.64 9.39 5.27
C HIS A 525 14.39 10.26 4.83
N GLU A 526 13.89 10.07 3.57
CA GLU A 526 12.60 10.53 2.88
C GLU A 526 12.51 12.00 2.29
N ARG A 527 11.62 12.49 1.34
CA ARG A 527 10.52 12.02 0.40
C ARG A 527 10.28 13.03 -0.81
N MET A 528 9.32 12.85 -1.78
CA MET A 528 9.33 13.63 -3.09
C MET A 528 8.06 13.78 -4.06
N PHE A 529 8.10 14.72 -5.07
CA PHE A 529 7.24 15.06 -6.30
C PHE A 529 5.94 15.99 -6.20
N ILE A 530 5.20 16.60 -7.19
CA ILE A 530 5.01 16.59 -8.72
C ILE A 530 4.66 18.02 -9.41
N SER A 531 3.83 18.19 -10.51
CA SER A 531 3.72 19.43 -11.41
C SER A 531 2.38 19.77 -12.24
N ARG A 532 2.34 20.79 -13.18
CA ARG A 532 1.11 21.37 -13.90
C ARG A 532 1.29 22.08 -15.33
N LYS A 533 0.32 22.89 -15.87
CA LYS A 533 0.18 23.45 -17.29
C LYS A 533 -0.37 24.92 -17.45
N ALA A 534 -0.11 25.63 -18.59
CA ALA A 534 -0.60 26.99 -18.98
C ALA A 534 -0.30 27.43 -20.46
N PHE A 535 -0.88 28.58 -20.93
CA PHE A 535 -0.72 29.28 -22.24
C PHE A 535 -1.43 28.71 -23.50
N ASN A 536 -2.66 28.19 -23.39
CA ASN A 536 -3.44 27.52 -24.46
C ASN A 536 -2.76 26.29 -25.12
N LYS A 537 -1.51 26.06 -24.74
CA LYS A 537 -0.67 24.89 -24.87
C LYS A 537 -0.48 24.27 -23.49
N THR A 538 0.29 23.21 -23.42
CA THR A 538 0.90 22.79 -22.15
C THR A 538 2.04 23.74 -21.78
N LEU A 539 2.35 23.91 -20.48
CA LEU A 539 3.58 24.62 -20.09
C LEU A 539 4.80 23.93 -20.74
N MET A 540 4.77 22.59 -20.82
CA MET A 540 5.76 21.73 -21.48
C MET A 540 6.06 22.06 -22.95
N GLU A 541 5.22 22.81 -23.67
CA GLU A 541 5.57 23.23 -25.04
C GLU A 541 6.50 24.44 -25.06
N GLN A 542 6.49 25.27 -24.02
CA GLN A 542 7.34 26.46 -23.93
C GLN A 542 8.80 26.05 -23.68
N PRO A 543 9.79 26.50 -24.50
CA PRO A 543 11.19 26.13 -24.32
C PRO A 543 11.76 26.48 -22.94
N VAL A 544 11.38 27.64 -22.39
CA VAL A 544 11.79 28.09 -21.04
C VAL A 544 11.30 27.16 -19.93
N VAL A 545 10.13 26.52 -20.09
CA VAL A 545 9.62 25.54 -19.13
C VAL A 545 10.37 24.23 -19.27
N ARG A 546 10.55 23.74 -20.51
CA ARG A 546 11.32 22.52 -20.77
C ARG A 546 12.74 22.63 -20.23
N HIS A 547 13.40 23.78 -20.40
CA HIS A 547 14.72 24.04 -19.83
C HIS A 547 14.70 24.00 -18.29
N ARG A 548 13.75 24.67 -17.64
CA ARG A 548 13.63 24.65 -16.17
C ARG A 548 13.36 23.25 -15.62
N LEU A 549 12.42 22.51 -16.21
CA LEU A 549 12.10 21.14 -15.80
C LEU A 549 13.20 20.13 -16.15
N ALA A 550 13.95 20.34 -17.24
CA ALA A 550 15.14 19.54 -17.55
C ALA A 550 16.29 19.82 -16.57
N LYS A 551 16.48 21.08 -16.14
CA LYS A 551 17.44 21.42 -15.07
C LYS A 551 17.06 20.72 -13.77
N CYS A 552 15.80 20.85 -13.33
CA CYS A 552 15.29 20.17 -12.13
C CYS A 552 15.41 18.65 -12.25
N GLY A 553 15.02 18.05 -13.38
CA GLY A 553 15.17 16.62 -13.62
C GLY A 553 16.63 16.16 -13.54
N ALA A 554 17.55 16.85 -14.22
CA ALA A 554 18.97 16.46 -14.23
C ALA A 554 19.61 16.47 -12.83
N ILE A 555 19.36 17.52 -12.02
CA ILE A 555 19.89 17.57 -10.65
C ILE A 555 19.19 16.56 -9.71
N LEU A 556 17.94 16.20 -10.01
CA LEU A 556 17.14 15.29 -9.20
C LEU A 556 17.46 13.82 -9.45
N GLU A 557 17.61 13.40 -10.71
CA GLU A 557 18.07 12.06 -11.07
C GLU A 557 19.51 11.83 -10.58
N ALA A 558 20.37 12.87 -10.65
CA ALA A 558 21.71 12.83 -10.06
C ALA A 558 21.67 12.64 -8.53
N GLN A 559 20.85 13.42 -7.82
CA GLN A 559 20.64 13.27 -6.39
C GLN A 559 20.06 11.90 -6.02
N TRP A 560 19.12 11.38 -6.81
CA TRP A 560 18.49 10.08 -6.58
C TRP A 560 19.51 8.94 -6.73
N SER A 561 20.29 8.95 -7.81
CA SER A 561 21.40 8.02 -8.03
C SER A 561 22.46 8.09 -6.91
N TRP A 562 22.70 9.27 -6.34
CA TRP A 562 23.62 9.43 -5.21
C TRP A 562 23.07 8.79 -3.94
N VAL A 563 21.78 9.01 -3.63
CA VAL A 563 21.07 8.39 -2.50
C VAL A 563 21.01 6.87 -2.62
N GLU A 564 20.68 6.33 -3.80
CA GLU A 564 20.67 4.88 -4.04
C GLU A 564 22.07 4.26 -3.85
N SER A 565 23.12 4.95 -4.30
CA SER A 565 24.51 4.52 -4.11
C SER A 565 24.92 4.48 -2.63
N PHE A 566 24.52 5.46 -1.82
CA PHE A 566 24.78 5.42 -0.37
C PHE A 566 23.95 4.35 0.33
N ALA A 567 22.65 4.23 0.01
CA ALA A 567 21.79 3.20 0.59
C ALA A 567 22.35 1.79 0.32
N TYR A 568 22.90 1.56 -0.87
CA TYR A 568 23.62 0.33 -1.18
C TYR A 568 24.89 0.17 -0.33
N GLN A 569 25.78 1.17 -0.29
CA GLN A 569 27.05 1.08 0.47
C GLN A 569 26.82 0.87 1.98
N LEU A 570 25.89 1.63 2.58
CA LEU A 570 25.44 1.47 3.97
C LEU A 570 24.89 0.06 4.27
N SER A 571 24.37 -0.65 3.26
CA SER A 571 23.89 -2.05 3.39
C SER A 571 24.97 -3.13 3.19
N LYS A 572 26.22 -2.73 2.91
CA LYS A 572 27.35 -3.63 2.60
C LYS A 572 28.61 -3.40 3.44
N MET A 573 28.77 -2.22 4.02
CA MET A 573 29.92 -1.87 4.86
C MET A 573 29.61 -2.18 6.34
N PRO A 574 30.59 -2.66 7.13
CA PRO A 574 30.50 -2.65 8.60
C PRO A 574 30.23 -1.24 9.10
N LYS A 575 29.48 -1.10 10.20
CA LYS A 575 28.98 0.22 10.63
C LYS A 575 30.10 1.22 10.92
N GLU A 576 31.15 0.79 11.61
CA GLU A 576 32.30 1.63 11.96
C GLU A 576 33.00 2.16 10.70
N THR A 577 33.15 1.30 9.68
CA THR A 577 33.71 1.69 8.37
C THR A 577 32.77 2.61 7.60
N ALA A 578 31.46 2.36 7.66
CA ALA A 578 30.46 3.19 6.99
C ALA A 578 30.39 4.61 7.60
N ASP A 579 30.37 4.71 8.94
CA ASP A 579 30.33 5.98 9.67
C ASP A 579 31.60 6.82 9.39
N GLN A 580 32.77 6.18 9.24
CA GLN A 580 34.04 6.83 8.93
C GLN A 580 34.16 7.25 7.45
N GLU A 581 33.95 6.34 6.50
CA GLU A 581 34.19 6.59 5.07
C GLU A 581 33.05 7.37 4.38
N LEU A 582 31.82 7.29 4.90
CA LEU A 582 30.64 7.90 4.27
C LEU A 582 30.10 9.13 5.03
N GLY A 583 30.65 9.49 6.19
CA GLY A 583 30.12 10.57 7.04
C GLY A 583 30.05 11.93 6.33
N SER A 584 31.18 12.42 5.83
CA SER A 584 31.30 13.68 5.07
C SER A 584 30.46 13.66 3.78
N LEU A 585 30.49 12.53 3.07
CA LEU A 585 29.73 12.31 1.84
C LEU A 585 28.21 12.30 2.08
N THR A 586 27.76 11.79 3.24
CA THR A 586 26.35 11.83 3.68
C THR A 586 25.92 13.26 3.99
N ALA A 587 26.78 14.06 4.63
CA ALA A 587 26.52 15.48 4.87
C ALA A 587 26.34 16.27 3.56
N LEU A 588 27.21 16.06 2.56
CA LEU A 588 27.03 16.62 1.20
C LEU A 588 25.73 16.16 0.54
N CYS A 589 25.41 14.86 0.65
CA CYS A 589 24.19 14.30 0.06
C CYS A 589 22.92 14.93 0.64
N LYS A 590 22.89 15.14 1.97
CA LYS A 590 21.78 15.82 2.68
C LYS A 590 21.70 17.30 2.30
N ALA A 591 22.83 18.02 2.30
CA ALA A 591 22.89 19.43 1.88
C ALA A 591 22.38 19.60 0.45
N ASN A 592 22.89 18.80 -0.50
CA ASN A 592 22.49 18.86 -1.90
C ASN A 592 21.02 18.46 -2.11
N ALA A 593 20.47 17.51 -1.33
CA ALA A 593 19.03 17.23 -1.35
C ALA A 593 18.19 18.48 -1.01
N GLY A 594 18.64 19.29 -0.05
CA GLY A 594 18.03 20.57 0.31
C GLY A 594 18.07 21.60 -0.83
N ILE A 595 19.23 21.76 -1.48
CA ILE A 595 19.43 22.63 -2.65
C ILE A 595 18.55 22.19 -3.83
N VAL A 596 18.51 20.89 -4.10
CA VAL A 596 17.73 20.28 -5.19
C VAL A 596 16.23 20.44 -4.94
N LEU A 597 15.75 20.23 -3.72
CA LEU A 597 14.35 20.47 -3.35
C LEU A 597 13.98 21.95 -3.48
N ASP A 598 14.84 22.87 -3.05
CA ASP A 598 14.63 24.32 -3.20
C ASP A 598 14.52 24.74 -4.67
N GLU A 599 15.46 24.31 -5.52
CA GLU A 599 15.41 24.60 -6.96
C GLU A 599 14.14 24.00 -7.62
N CYS A 600 13.74 22.78 -7.24
CA CYS A 600 12.53 22.13 -7.72
C CYS A 600 11.25 22.84 -7.23
N ALA A 601 11.21 23.29 -5.97
CA ALA A 601 10.08 24.00 -5.39
C ALA A 601 9.95 25.43 -5.94
N ARG A 602 11.06 26.17 -6.07
CA ARG A 602 11.11 27.46 -6.78
C ARG A 602 10.66 27.30 -8.23
N CYS A 603 11.09 26.23 -8.91
CA CYS A 603 10.59 25.90 -10.24
C CYS A 603 9.08 25.65 -10.24
N ALA A 604 8.54 24.85 -9.31
CA ALA A 604 7.12 24.59 -9.20
C ALA A 604 6.31 25.88 -8.97
N VAL A 605 6.69 26.73 -8.00
CA VAL A 605 6.03 28.02 -7.74
C VAL A 605 6.02 28.89 -8.99
N LEU A 606 7.17 29.06 -9.66
CA LEU A 606 7.27 29.85 -10.90
C LEU A 606 6.41 29.29 -12.04
N LEU A 607 6.31 27.96 -12.17
CA LEU A 607 5.46 27.32 -13.18
C LEU A 607 3.96 27.46 -12.90
N PHE A 608 3.56 27.61 -11.65
CA PHE A 608 2.16 27.88 -11.29
C PHE A 608 1.81 29.39 -11.36
N GLY A 609 2.81 30.25 -11.58
CA GLY A 609 2.67 31.70 -11.69
C GLY A 609 2.14 32.30 -10.39
N GLY A 610 1.22 33.27 -10.47
CA GLY A 610 0.57 33.84 -9.28
C GLY A 610 -0.16 32.82 -8.39
N ASN A 611 -0.54 31.65 -8.92
CA ASN A 611 -1.11 30.55 -8.11
C ASN A 611 -0.04 29.84 -7.27
N GLY A 612 1.25 29.90 -7.65
CA GLY A 612 2.33 29.29 -6.88
C GLY A 612 2.51 29.89 -5.48
N SER A 613 1.97 31.09 -5.26
CA SER A 613 1.97 31.79 -3.98
C SER A 613 0.66 31.64 -3.18
N THR A 614 -0.33 30.89 -3.68
CA THR A 614 -1.63 30.76 -3.00
C THR A 614 -1.68 29.52 -2.10
N ARG A 615 -1.90 29.73 -0.79
CA ARG A 615 -2.08 28.70 0.24
C ARG A 615 -3.29 27.78 0.07
N THR A 616 -4.11 27.99 -0.96
CA THR A 616 -5.32 27.22 -1.21
C THR A 616 -5.52 26.98 -2.71
N GLY A 617 -6.14 25.85 -3.05
CA GLY A 617 -6.54 25.52 -4.41
C GLY A 617 -5.36 25.26 -5.35
N LYS A 618 -5.39 25.88 -6.53
CA LYS A 618 -4.66 25.38 -7.73
C LYS A 618 -3.14 25.43 -7.68
N GLY A 619 -2.52 26.04 -6.67
CA GLY A 619 -1.08 25.97 -6.41
C GLY A 619 -0.72 25.68 -4.95
N GLU A 620 -1.69 25.27 -4.14
CA GLU A 620 -1.53 24.94 -2.71
C GLU A 620 -0.37 23.97 -2.43
N ILE A 621 -0.23 22.93 -3.26
CA ILE A 621 0.86 21.95 -3.13
C ILE A 621 2.23 22.59 -3.42
N ALA A 622 2.32 23.49 -4.40
CA ALA A 622 3.57 24.18 -4.74
C ALA A 622 3.94 25.24 -3.68
N GLU A 623 2.97 26.01 -3.20
CA GLU A 623 3.18 26.96 -2.07
C GLU A 623 3.61 26.22 -0.81
N LYS A 624 2.93 25.11 -0.49
CA LYS A 624 3.22 24.29 0.70
C LYS A 624 4.63 23.71 0.64
N ILE A 625 4.99 23.03 -0.46
CA ILE A 625 6.34 22.44 -0.61
C ILE A 625 7.41 23.54 -0.55
N TYR A 626 7.22 24.67 -1.24
CA TYR A 626 8.17 25.78 -1.20
C TYR A 626 8.31 26.40 0.19
N ARG A 627 7.21 26.52 0.95
CA ARG A 627 7.21 26.96 2.34
C ARG A 627 7.77 25.92 3.32
N GLU A 628 7.84 24.65 2.92
CA GLU A 628 8.47 23.55 3.66
C GLU A 628 9.95 23.34 3.28
N VAL A 629 10.49 24.02 2.26
CA VAL A 629 11.93 23.98 1.89
C VAL A 629 12.88 24.31 3.06
N PRO A 630 12.66 25.36 3.88
CA PRO A 630 13.52 25.62 5.03
C PRO A 630 13.51 24.46 6.04
N TRP A 631 12.39 23.75 6.17
CA TRP A 631 12.24 22.56 7.02
C TRP A 631 12.91 21.30 6.46
N ALA A 632 13.40 21.30 5.23
CA ALA A 632 14.32 20.28 4.71
C ALA A 632 15.80 20.71 4.82
N ARG A 633 16.07 22.01 4.65
CA ARG A 633 17.44 22.57 4.64
C ARG A 633 18.04 22.75 6.04
N ILE A 634 17.23 22.94 7.08
CA ILE A 634 17.71 23.31 8.44
C ILE A 634 17.78 22.12 9.43
N PRO A 635 16.76 21.24 9.58
CA PRO A 635 16.84 20.13 10.54
C PRO A 635 17.84 19.06 10.11
N GLY A 636 18.46 18.36 11.08
CA GLY A 636 19.53 17.39 10.79
C GLY A 636 20.81 18.05 10.27
N GLY A 637 21.13 19.26 10.77
CA GLY A 637 22.20 20.13 10.29
C GLY A 637 21.71 21.07 9.20
N SER A 638 22.02 22.37 9.34
CA SER A 638 21.77 23.34 8.28
C SER A 638 22.70 23.10 7.10
N GLU A 639 22.27 23.52 5.91
CA GLU A 639 23.02 23.34 4.66
C GLU A 639 24.49 23.82 4.78
N ASP A 640 24.72 25.03 5.30
CA ASP A 640 26.05 25.58 5.49
C ASP A 640 26.91 24.76 6.48
N VAL A 641 26.30 24.28 7.58
CA VAL A 641 26.97 23.44 8.58
C VAL A 641 27.33 22.06 8.02
N LEU A 642 26.50 21.50 7.12
CA LEU A 642 26.76 20.20 6.50
C LEU A 642 27.78 20.30 5.35
N LEU A 643 27.79 21.41 4.61
CA LEU A 643 28.83 21.70 3.62
C LEU A 643 30.20 21.94 4.28
N ASP A 644 30.23 22.57 5.45
CA ASP A 644 31.43 22.74 6.28
C ASP A 644 31.87 21.43 6.95
N LEU A 645 30.95 20.65 7.53
CA LEU A 645 31.22 19.33 8.10
C LEU A 645 31.83 18.36 7.07
N ALA A 646 31.47 18.48 5.79
CA ALA A 646 32.01 17.65 4.72
C ALA A 646 33.50 17.90 4.41
N ILE A 647 34.10 18.96 4.95
CA ILE A 647 35.50 19.37 4.73
C ILE A 647 36.37 19.10 5.98
N ARG A 648 35.78 18.68 7.10
CA ARG A 648 36.41 18.52 8.42
C ARG A 648 36.61 17.07 8.82
#